data_AF-A0A831T3P9-F1
#
_entry.id   AF-A0A831T3P9-F1
#
_cell.length_a   1.000
_cell.length_b   1.000
_cell.length_c   1.000
_cell.angle_alpha   90.00
_cell.angle_beta   90.00
_cell.angle_gamma   90.00
#
_symmetry.space_group_name_H-M   'P 1'
#
loop_
_entity.id
_entity.type
_entity.pdbx_description
1 polymer ?
#
loop_
_entity_poly.entity_id
_entity_poly.type
_entity_poly.pdbx_seq_one_letter_code
_entity_poly.pdbx_strand_id
1 'polypeptide(L)'
;YHALVELEAAGVVMQPGQQPFKCNTRLALVARNALKNVIGEENAAEVEKQVDQGKLTLKDVDALGLKGQDITQGVVSIIFTTGNSQEVALAFLASDRLDSEIERKSAISELVNLLRDTFEVELPDKATLANIRERLTRHVLMTDLVVGLGDKVPSSLASVKIAESPAAVAACTSLARSWRLRRDVRESYITASQKVEQDFSLAKLDFDPKKIVAIETFLAVERALLRHVEESLLEKATDELLALAKSRLASFWAEAMPSIQAHWALIAAIAEVLLEADRVQKSLKKPPTTVPALVKAYADGDSPWCLLDSHHRHMASRWFKFEAVDDDGGLEQLVLKADRRYTHVGSELAKHFIGHFQKAKHPSKGVLRQVELFDTKVGPKAQEGKTAYVWVDALRFEMARELAEVLKEDFDLGLQPAIATMPTITEIGMASLLPKASQSAKVVSVGNGKLALEIAGTVIKDRKDRINFMKAHAGVPVFDAKLDDLLPKPSKKVRDGIQNAQLVLVTSQEIDEFGEKDTKLARMLMDTMLDQLRRCVRVLRDAGVKTIIIAADHGHLFAEEVGEDMKIDAPGGKTADLHRRVWVGEGGNVDASYMRTPLRSLGVECDFDLATPWNFAVFKVAGGNLIYFHGGLSPQELVIPVLTLTPKAHRMAGPPSGISWKLTKGAEKLTTRFFSVQITGTTTSLFELEPPRVRVEIRSKGKSISAPVSASYGFEEATGDVSLKLADNDSKQIEPNTVTVMVTLEEDLPKTVSLVLLDATTGAELASIDKIENAISL
;
A
#
# COMPACT_ATOMS: atom_id res chain seq x y z
N TYR A 1 -31.16 6.80 53.95
CA TYR A 1 -31.99 8.01 54.15
C TYR A 1 -31.52 8.93 55.29
N HIS A 2 -30.52 8.57 56.12
CA HIS A 2 -29.89 9.50 57.06
C HIS A 2 -28.36 9.37 56.98
N ALA A 3 -27.71 10.14 56.12
CA ALA A 3 -26.26 10.12 55.91
C ALA A 3 -25.51 11.23 56.69
N LEU A 4 -26.22 12.03 57.48
CA LEU A 4 -25.69 13.23 58.16
C LEU A 4 -26.30 13.38 59.56
N VAL A 5 -26.18 12.37 60.43
CA VAL A 5 -26.50 12.52 61.86
C VAL A 5 -25.18 12.43 62.60
N GLU A 6 -24.51 13.57 62.80
CA GLU A 6 -23.27 13.60 63.57
C GLU A 6 -22.98 15.02 64.08
N LEU A 7 -23.57 15.37 65.23
CA LEU A 7 -22.88 15.94 66.39
C LEU A 7 -23.91 16.35 67.46
N GLU A 8 -23.72 15.88 68.69
CA GLU A 8 -24.27 16.53 69.89
C GLU A 8 -23.08 17.10 70.67
N ALA A 9 -22.84 18.39 70.53
CA ALA A 9 -21.86 19.12 71.32
C ALA A 9 -22.50 20.41 71.82
N ALA A 10 -22.43 20.65 73.15
CA ALA A 10 -22.99 21.82 73.82
C ALA A 10 -24.53 22.00 73.75
N GLY A 11 -25.31 20.91 73.71
CA GLY A 11 -26.78 20.94 73.84
C GLY A 11 -27.53 21.32 72.56
N VAL A 12 -26.86 21.30 71.41
CA VAL A 12 -27.48 21.53 70.09
C VAL A 12 -27.53 20.21 69.33
N VAL A 13 -28.73 19.78 68.96
CA VAL A 13 -28.97 18.57 68.15
C VAL A 13 -28.93 18.95 66.67
N MET A 14 -28.10 18.27 65.88
CA MET A 14 -28.00 18.43 64.42
C MET A 14 -28.61 17.19 63.75
N GLN A 15 -29.79 17.30 63.13
CA GLN A 15 -30.43 16.17 62.47
C GLN A 15 -31.31 16.60 61.27
N PRO A 16 -31.63 15.69 60.32
CA PRO A 16 -32.47 16.03 59.18
C PRO A 16 -33.86 16.52 59.64
N GLY A 17 -34.26 17.71 59.20
CA GLY A 17 -35.54 18.33 59.56
C GLY A 17 -35.55 19.16 60.86
N GLN A 18 -34.42 19.29 61.56
CA GLN A 18 -34.33 20.01 62.83
C GLN A 18 -34.55 21.53 62.69
N GLN A 19 -35.12 22.15 63.73
CA GLN A 19 -35.18 23.61 63.90
C GLN A 19 -34.27 24.07 65.06
N PRO A 20 -33.65 25.26 64.99
CA PRO A 20 -33.68 26.23 63.88
C PRO A 20 -32.98 25.70 62.63
N PHE A 21 -33.28 26.27 61.45
CA PHE A 21 -32.76 25.83 60.13
C PHE A 21 -31.24 25.55 60.10
N LYS A 22 -30.44 26.29 60.88
CA LYS A 22 -28.98 26.10 61.02
C LYS A 22 -28.59 24.72 61.56
N CYS A 23 -29.53 24.01 62.20
CA CYS A 23 -29.32 22.67 62.76
C CYS A 23 -29.83 21.54 61.87
N ASN A 24 -30.38 21.85 60.69
CA ASN A 24 -30.97 20.88 59.80
C ASN A 24 -29.90 20.26 58.88
N THR A 25 -29.66 18.96 59.06
CA THR A 25 -28.67 18.21 58.29
C THR A 25 -29.26 17.43 57.11
N ARG A 26 -30.48 17.79 56.65
CA ARG A 26 -31.06 17.20 55.44
C ARG A 26 -30.12 17.47 54.26
N LEU A 27 -29.75 16.40 53.55
CA LEU A 27 -28.73 16.47 52.48
C LEU A 27 -29.04 17.56 51.45
N ALA A 28 -30.30 17.73 51.05
CA ALA A 28 -30.70 18.76 50.08
C ALA A 28 -30.36 20.18 50.56
N LEU A 29 -30.58 20.44 51.84
CA LEU A 29 -30.34 21.73 52.46
C LEU A 29 -28.85 22.01 52.63
N VAL A 30 -28.12 20.99 53.09
CA VAL A 30 -26.66 21.04 53.25
C VAL A 30 -26.00 21.22 51.87
N ALA A 31 -26.45 20.48 50.86
CA ALA A 31 -25.99 20.59 49.48
C ALA A 31 -26.21 22.00 48.92
N ARG A 32 -27.43 22.56 49.04
CA ARG A 32 -27.73 23.92 48.58
C ARG A 32 -26.83 24.96 49.23
N ASN A 33 -26.70 24.91 50.56
CA ASN A 33 -25.93 25.91 51.29
C ASN A 33 -24.43 25.82 50.97
N ALA A 34 -23.89 24.60 50.83
CA ALA A 34 -22.49 24.38 50.46
C ALA A 34 -22.20 24.81 49.01
N LEU A 35 -23.13 24.54 48.10
CA LEU A 35 -22.93 24.78 46.67
C LEU A 35 -23.36 26.19 46.21
N LYS A 36 -24.16 26.93 46.98
CA LYS A 36 -24.68 28.27 46.58
C LYS A 36 -23.59 29.23 46.12
N ASN A 37 -22.45 29.26 46.81
CA ASN A 37 -21.32 30.13 46.47
C ASN A 37 -20.36 29.54 45.42
N VAL A 38 -20.61 28.28 45.02
CA VAL A 38 -19.77 27.50 44.10
C VAL A 38 -20.42 27.43 42.71
N ILE A 39 -21.72 27.16 42.63
CA ILE A 39 -22.45 26.97 41.36
C ILE A 39 -23.55 28.03 41.10
N GLY A 40 -23.72 28.99 42.01
CA GLY A 40 -24.75 30.03 41.94
C GLY A 40 -26.08 29.62 42.58
N GLU A 41 -26.90 30.62 42.93
CA GLU A 41 -28.13 30.43 43.73
C GLU A 41 -29.23 29.62 43.01
N GLU A 42 -29.41 29.85 41.71
CA GLU A 42 -30.41 29.16 40.90
C GLU A 42 -30.09 27.66 40.75
N ASN A 43 -28.84 27.33 40.39
CA ASN A 43 -28.38 25.96 40.27
C ASN A 43 -28.38 25.24 41.63
N ALA A 44 -28.00 25.92 42.71
CA ALA A 44 -28.04 25.35 44.05
C ALA A 44 -29.47 25.04 44.52
N ALA A 45 -30.47 25.83 44.08
CA ALA A 45 -31.88 25.55 44.35
C ALA A 45 -32.40 24.33 43.55
N GLU A 46 -31.95 24.13 42.32
CA GLU A 46 -32.30 22.93 41.55
C GLU A 46 -31.61 21.68 42.11
N VAL A 47 -30.35 21.77 42.55
CA VAL A 47 -29.66 20.68 43.25
C VAL A 47 -30.39 20.29 44.54
N GLU A 48 -30.88 21.27 45.32
CA GLU A 48 -31.73 21.00 46.50
C GLU A 48 -32.92 20.11 46.15
N LYS A 49 -33.66 20.51 45.11
CA LYS A 49 -34.86 19.81 44.65
C LYS A 49 -34.54 18.40 44.14
N GLN A 50 -33.43 18.22 43.44
CA GLN A 50 -33.03 16.92 42.90
C GLN A 50 -32.53 15.96 44.00
N VAL A 51 -31.81 16.47 45.00
CA VAL A 51 -31.43 15.69 46.18
C VAL A 51 -32.68 15.28 46.96
N ASP A 52 -33.65 16.18 47.11
CA ASP A 52 -34.93 15.88 47.78
C ASP A 52 -35.76 14.83 47.06
N GLN A 53 -35.65 14.76 45.73
CA GLN A 53 -36.25 13.72 44.91
C GLN A 53 -35.44 12.42 44.87
N GLY A 54 -34.32 12.33 45.60
CA GLY A 54 -33.43 11.18 45.63
C GLY A 54 -32.64 10.95 44.32
N LYS A 55 -32.60 11.95 43.43
CA LYS A 55 -31.92 11.86 42.12
C LYS A 55 -30.41 12.05 42.22
N LEU A 56 -29.98 12.87 43.20
CA LEU A 56 -28.58 13.11 43.52
C LEU A 56 -28.21 12.51 44.88
N THR A 57 -27.07 11.85 44.93
CA THR A 57 -26.48 11.25 46.14
C THR A 57 -25.51 12.23 46.82
N LEU A 58 -25.12 11.95 48.07
CA LEU A 58 -24.08 12.73 48.76
C LEU A 58 -22.77 12.78 47.95
N LYS A 59 -22.39 11.66 47.33
CA LYS A 59 -21.22 11.59 46.45
C LYS A 59 -21.33 12.51 45.23
N ASP A 60 -22.53 12.65 44.65
CA ASP A 60 -22.77 13.57 43.53
C ASP A 60 -22.63 15.03 43.98
N VAL A 61 -23.15 15.36 45.16
CA VAL A 61 -23.05 16.70 45.77
C VAL A 61 -21.60 17.06 46.09
N ASP A 62 -20.84 16.13 46.68
CA ASP A 62 -19.41 16.34 46.97
C ASP A 62 -18.61 16.56 45.68
N ALA A 63 -18.91 15.83 44.60
CA ALA A 63 -18.28 16.02 43.31
C ALA A 63 -18.54 17.41 42.70
N LEU A 64 -19.75 17.95 42.87
CA LEU A 64 -20.09 19.33 42.47
C LEU A 64 -19.28 20.36 43.26
N GLY A 65 -19.11 20.14 44.57
CA GLY A 65 -18.36 21.04 45.44
C GLY A 65 -16.87 21.10 45.13
N LEU A 66 -16.27 19.97 44.76
CA LEU A 66 -14.83 19.87 44.45
C LEU A 66 -14.45 20.46 43.08
N LYS A 67 -15.38 20.45 42.10
CA LYS A 67 -15.11 20.86 40.72
C LYS A 67 -15.45 22.32 40.42
N GLY A 68 -16.14 23.03 41.33
CA GLY A 68 -16.81 24.28 41.01
C GLY A 68 -15.99 25.57 41.04
N GLN A 69 -14.66 25.52 40.83
CA GLN A 69 -13.89 26.76 40.58
C GLN A 69 -13.63 27.06 39.11
N ASP A 70 -13.83 26.10 38.19
CA ASP A 70 -13.49 26.29 36.76
C ASP A 70 -14.60 25.98 35.74
N ILE A 71 -15.81 25.56 36.14
CA ILE A 71 -16.85 25.19 35.16
C ILE A 71 -18.27 25.56 35.63
N THR A 72 -18.95 26.39 34.84
CA THR A 72 -20.36 26.80 34.97
C THR A 72 -21.37 25.70 34.59
N GLN A 73 -21.14 24.42 34.90
CA GLN A 73 -22.08 23.35 34.50
C GLN A 73 -22.37 22.36 35.64
N GLY A 74 -23.64 22.29 36.02
CA GLY A 74 -24.20 21.51 37.12
C GLY A 74 -24.24 20.02 36.86
N VAL A 75 -25.43 19.43 36.71
CA VAL A 75 -25.65 17.98 36.71
C VAL A 75 -25.03 17.31 35.47
N VAL A 76 -24.95 18.04 34.36
CA VAL A 76 -24.33 17.58 33.11
C VAL A 76 -22.86 17.19 33.33
N SER A 77 -22.10 17.98 34.11
CA SER A 77 -20.67 17.70 34.34
C SER A 77 -20.41 16.44 35.19
N ILE A 78 -21.41 16.02 35.97
CA ILE A 78 -21.38 14.75 36.72
C ILE A 78 -21.61 13.59 35.76
N ILE A 79 -22.64 13.67 34.92
CA ILE A 79 -23.03 12.60 33.98
C ILE A 79 -21.93 12.32 32.97
N PHE A 80 -21.40 13.38 32.36
CA PHE A 80 -20.37 13.27 31.33
C PHE A 80 -18.95 13.27 31.91
N THR A 81 -18.81 13.44 33.23
CA THR A 81 -17.54 13.54 33.98
C THR A 81 -16.64 14.74 33.62
N THR A 82 -17.06 15.56 32.66
CA THR A 82 -16.41 16.77 32.17
C THR A 82 -17.43 17.88 32.01
N GLY A 83 -17.03 19.13 32.25
CA GLY A 83 -17.85 20.31 31.96
C GLY A 83 -17.43 21.04 30.67
N ASN A 84 -16.50 20.46 29.91
CA ASN A 84 -16.16 21.00 28.60
C ASN A 84 -17.31 20.72 27.61
N SER A 85 -17.91 21.78 27.06
CA SER A 85 -19.08 21.69 26.18
C SER A 85 -18.83 20.86 24.91
N GLN A 86 -17.60 20.88 24.37
CA GLN A 86 -17.20 20.09 23.21
C GLN A 86 -17.17 18.59 23.54
N GLU A 87 -16.57 18.22 24.68
CA GLU A 87 -16.50 16.82 25.10
C GLU A 87 -17.88 16.27 25.50
N VAL A 88 -18.72 17.10 26.14
CA VAL A 88 -20.12 16.75 26.44
C VAL A 88 -20.88 16.49 25.15
N ALA A 89 -20.82 17.43 24.19
CA ALA A 89 -21.50 17.29 22.90
C ALA A 89 -21.03 16.07 22.13
N LEU A 90 -19.71 15.83 22.07
CA LEU A 90 -19.16 14.67 21.40
C LEU A 90 -19.62 13.36 22.02
N ALA A 91 -19.54 13.24 23.36
CA ALA A 91 -19.98 12.05 24.06
C ALA A 91 -21.49 11.79 23.87
N PHE A 92 -22.29 12.85 23.81
CA PHE A 92 -23.74 12.78 23.57
C PHE A 92 -24.07 12.38 22.11
N LEU A 93 -23.33 12.90 21.14
CA LEU A 93 -23.52 12.59 19.72
C LEU A 93 -23.06 11.18 19.38
N ALA A 94 -21.98 10.71 20.00
CA ALA A 94 -21.37 9.43 19.69
C ALA A 94 -22.12 8.21 20.28
N SER A 95 -22.94 8.39 21.31
CA SER A 95 -23.62 7.28 21.99
C SER A 95 -24.86 7.74 22.78
N ASP A 96 -25.83 6.83 22.92
CA ASP A 96 -27.02 6.95 23.77
C ASP A 96 -26.83 6.35 25.18
N ARG A 97 -25.63 5.85 25.51
CA ARG A 97 -25.35 5.13 26.77
C ARG A 97 -25.67 5.93 28.04
N LEU A 98 -25.68 7.26 27.96
CA LEU A 98 -25.94 8.17 29.08
C LEU A 98 -27.40 8.65 29.13
N ASP A 99 -28.24 8.28 28.16
CA ASP A 99 -29.60 8.81 28.04
C ASP A 99 -30.45 8.53 29.29
N SER A 100 -30.41 7.28 29.79
CA SER A 100 -31.08 6.89 31.04
C SER A 100 -30.62 7.70 32.25
N GLU A 101 -29.35 8.10 32.30
CA GLU A 101 -28.81 8.88 33.41
C GLU A 101 -29.20 10.36 33.30
N ILE A 102 -29.20 10.92 32.09
CA ILE A 102 -29.71 12.26 31.78
C ILE A 102 -31.17 12.39 32.21
N GLU A 103 -31.99 11.40 31.88
CA GLU A 103 -33.41 11.37 32.26
C GLU A 103 -33.58 11.21 33.78
N ARG A 104 -32.89 10.24 34.40
CA ARG A 104 -32.95 9.97 35.85
C ARG A 104 -32.57 11.19 36.67
N LYS A 105 -31.52 11.92 36.28
CA LYS A 105 -31.06 13.13 36.97
C LYS A 105 -31.74 14.41 36.47
N SER A 106 -32.69 14.32 35.54
CA SER A 106 -33.46 15.46 35.00
C SER A 106 -32.59 16.56 34.38
N ALA A 107 -31.51 16.18 33.70
CA ALA A 107 -30.51 17.08 33.14
C ALA A 107 -30.81 17.54 31.70
N ILE A 108 -31.98 17.18 31.13
CA ILE A 108 -32.32 17.47 29.73
C ILE A 108 -32.28 18.98 29.44
N SER A 109 -32.93 19.80 30.26
CA SER A 109 -32.98 21.26 30.03
C SER A 109 -31.59 21.91 30.14
N GLU A 110 -30.77 21.45 31.09
CA GLU A 110 -29.39 21.91 31.26
C GLU A 110 -28.54 21.55 30.02
N LEU A 111 -28.64 20.31 29.54
CA LEU A 111 -27.97 19.87 28.32
C LEU A 111 -28.44 20.66 27.09
N VAL A 112 -29.74 20.89 26.93
CA VAL A 112 -30.28 21.66 25.80
C VAL A 112 -29.77 23.09 25.80
N ASN A 113 -29.77 23.77 26.96
CA ASN A 113 -29.25 25.14 27.08
C ASN A 113 -27.76 25.19 26.74
N LEU A 114 -26.98 24.26 27.30
CA LEU A 114 -25.55 24.16 27.00
C LEU A 114 -25.27 24.03 25.50
N LEU A 115 -25.98 23.13 24.82
CA LEU A 115 -25.81 22.88 23.39
C LEU A 115 -26.29 24.08 22.55
N ARG A 116 -27.42 24.68 22.91
CA ARG A 116 -27.98 25.87 22.25
C ARG A 116 -27.00 27.05 22.30
N ASP A 117 -26.45 27.32 23.48
CA ASP A 117 -25.55 28.46 23.70
C ASP A 117 -24.18 28.23 23.05
N THR A 118 -23.69 27.00 23.03
CA THR A 118 -22.37 26.67 22.46
C THR A 118 -22.39 26.60 20.93
N PHE A 119 -23.42 26.02 20.33
CA PHE A 119 -23.47 25.69 18.90
C PHE A 119 -24.48 26.51 18.11
N GLU A 120 -25.23 27.42 18.74
CA GLU A 120 -26.26 28.24 18.09
C GLU A 120 -27.32 27.39 17.36
N VAL A 121 -27.72 26.28 18.00
CA VAL A 121 -28.63 25.29 17.42
C VAL A 121 -30.06 25.45 17.95
N GLU A 122 -31.04 25.40 17.05
CA GLU A 122 -32.46 25.40 17.42
C GLU A 122 -32.93 24.04 17.94
N LEU A 123 -33.12 23.94 19.26
CA LEU A 123 -33.57 22.74 19.96
C LEU A 123 -34.92 23.00 20.67
N PRO A 124 -35.98 22.20 20.39
CA PRO A 124 -37.28 22.35 21.06
C PRO A 124 -37.21 21.93 22.54
N ASP A 125 -37.86 22.68 23.43
CA ASP A 125 -37.84 22.44 24.89
C ASP A 125 -38.52 21.11 25.31
N LYS A 126 -39.30 20.48 24.42
CA LYS A 126 -39.98 19.19 24.64
C LYS A 126 -39.50 18.07 23.71
N ALA A 127 -38.30 18.20 23.14
CA ALA A 127 -37.74 17.18 22.27
C ALA A 127 -37.21 15.98 23.07
N THR A 128 -37.30 14.78 22.48
CA THR A 128 -36.62 13.59 23.01
C THR A 128 -35.11 13.71 22.81
N LEU A 129 -34.30 13.03 23.62
CA LEU A 129 -32.84 13.01 23.47
C LEU A 129 -32.41 12.57 22.06
N ALA A 130 -33.10 11.59 21.47
CA ALA A 130 -32.87 11.19 20.08
C ALA A 130 -33.14 12.33 19.08
N ASN A 131 -34.20 13.12 19.26
CA ASN A 131 -34.48 14.25 18.39
C ASN A 131 -33.47 15.39 18.56
N ILE A 132 -33.04 15.65 19.80
CA ILE A 132 -31.99 16.63 20.10
C ILE A 132 -30.68 16.21 19.42
N ARG A 133 -30.28 14.94 19.55
CA ARG A 133 -29.10 14.37 18.91
C ARG A 133 -29.15 14.52 17.39
N GLU A 134 -30.27 14.13 16.76
CA GLU A 134 -30.41 14.27 15.30
C GLU A 134 -30.28 15.72 14.82
N ARG A 135 -30.94 16.67 15.51
CA ARG A 135 -30.88 18.10 15.17
C ARG A 135 -29.47 18.67 15.35
N LEU A 136 -28.80 18.33 16.46
CA LEU A 136 -27.43 18.77 16.72
C LEU A 136 -26.46 18.19 15.68
N THR A 137 -26.54 16.88 15.40
CA THR A 137 -25.72 16.24 14.36
C THR A 137 -25.88 16.96 13.02
N ARG A 138 -27.12 17.16 12.59
CA ARG A 138 -27.43 17.85 11.33
C ARG A 138 -26.83 19.26 11.32
N HIS A 139 -27.05 20.04 12.37
CA HIS A 139 -26.56 21.42 12.48
C HIS A 139 -25.03 21.50 12.43
N VAL A 140 -24.35 20.65 13.21
CA VAL A 140 -22.89 20.61 13.30
C VAL A 140 -22.26 20.23 11.96
N LEU A 141 -22.71 19.13 11.34
CA LEU A 141 -22.13 18.63 10.09
C LEU A 141 -22.48 19.54 8.90
N MET A 142 -23.69 20.09 8.84
CA MET A 142 -24.03 21.04 7.78
C MET A 142 -23.31 22.38 7.94
N THR A 143 -23.07 22.85 9.16
CA THR A 143 -22.23 24.03 9.41
C THR A 143 -20.80 23.77 8.92
N ASP A 144 -20.21 22.61 9.23
CA ASP A 144 -18.86 22.24 8.78
C ASP A 144 -18.75 22.22 7.24
N LEU A 145 -19.72 21.61 6.55
CA LEU A 145 -19.76 21.58 5.08
C LEU A 145 -19.94 22.97 4.47
N VAL A 146 -20.95 23.74 4.90
CA VAL A 146 -21.30 25.04 4.30
C VAL A 146 -20.16 26.05 4.50
N VAL A 147 -19.55 26.05 5.68
CA VAL A 147 -18.38 26.90 5.96
C VAL A 147 -17.19 26.48 5.09
N GLY A 148 -16.96 25.18 4.90
CA GLY A 148 -15.92 24.68 4.00
C GLY A 148 -16.14 25.10 2.53
N LEU A 149 -17.38 25.11 2.06
CA LEU A 149 -17.73 25.50 0.70
C LEU A 149 -17.61 27.02 0.43
N GLY A 150 -17.74 27.84 1.48
CA GLY A 150 -17.59 29.30 1.40
C GLY A 150 -18.58 29.96 0.43
N ASP A 151 -18.07 30.65 -0.59
CA ASP A 151 -18.86 31.39 -1.58
C ASP A 151 -19.52 30.50 -2.67
N LYS A 152 -19.26 29.19 -2.64
CA LYS A 152 -19.73 28.22 -3.65
C LYS A 152 -20.73 27.20 -3.11
N VAL A 153 -21.53 27.61 -2.11
CA VAL A 153 -22.60 26.77 -1.58
C VAL A 153 -23.68 26.56 -2.65
N PRO A 154 -24.01 25.30 -3.01
CA PRO A 154 -25.10 25.01 -3.94
C PRO A 154 -26.43 25.63 -3.49
N SER A 155 -27.24 26.13 -4.43
CA SER A 155 -28.51 26.79 -4.11
C SER A 155 -29.49 25.89 -3.34
N SER A 156 -29.40 24.58 -3.53
CA SER A 156 -30.16 23.57 -2.77
C SER A 156 -29.84 23.58 -1.27
N LEU A 157 -28.67 24.07 -0.87
CA LEU A 157 -28.23 24.17 0.53
C LEU A 157 -28.41 25.59 1.10
N ALA A 158 -28.84 26.57 0.30
CA ALA A 158 -28.94 27.97 0.75
C ALA A 158 -29.96 28.19 1.88
N SER A 159 -30.97 27.31 2.01
CA SER A 159 -31.97 27.38 3.08
C SER A 159 -31.58 26.61 4.34
N VAL A 160 -30.41 25.97 4.37
CA VAL A 160 -29.95 25.20 5.52
C VAL A 160 -29.50 26.17 6.61
N LYS A 161 -30.14 26.09 7.77
CA LYS A 161 -29.71 26.84 8.95
C LYS A 161 -28.37 26.28 9.45
N ILE A 162 -27.41 27.18 9.64
CA ILE A 162 -26.07 26.89 10.18
C ILE A 162 -25.77 27.88 11.30
N ALA A 163 -24.69 27.67 12.04
CA ALA A 163 -24.20 28.67 13.00
C ALA A 163 -23.81 29.98 12.29
N GLU A 164 -24.13 31.13 12.89
CA GLU A 164 -23.87 32.45 12.29
C GLU A 164 -22.71 33.17 13.00
N SER A 165 -22.62 33.03 14.31
CA SER A 165 -21.57 33.67 15.09
C SER A 165 -20.21 32.98 14.87
N PRO A 166 -19.09 33.74 14.78
CA PRO A 166 -17.77 33.14 14.60
C PRO A 166 -17.39 32.11 15.68
N ALA A 167 -17.86 32.31 16.92
CA ALA A 167 -17.63 31.38 18.02
C ALA A 167 -18.39 30.07 17.84
N ALA A 168 -19.67 30.11 17.46
CA ALA A 168 -20.46 28.90 17.23
C ALA A 168 -20.01 28.15 15.97
N VAL A 169 -19.62 28.86 14.91
CA VAL A 169 -18.99 28.26 13.72
C VAL A 169 -17.71 27.51 14.08
N ALA A 170 -16.83 28.14 14.88
CA ALA A 170 -15.61 27.49 15.36
C ALA A 170 -15.94 26.28 16.26
N ALA A 171 -16.99 26.37 17.08
CA ALA A 171 -17.44 25.27 17.93
C ALA A 171 -17.96 24.08 17.10
N CYS A 172 -18.79 24.31 16.08
CA CYS A 172 -19.30 23.26 15.19
C CYS A 172 -18.17 22.59 14.39
N THR A 173 -17.32 23.39 13.73
CA THR A 173 -16.21 22.86 12.92
C THR A 173 -15.20 22.10 13.77
N SER A 174 -14.89 22.59 14.98
CA SER A 174 -14.05 21.88 15.95
C SER A 174 -14.69 20.56 16.41
N LEU A 175 -15.99 20.55 16.70
CA LEU A 175 -16.69 19.33 17.13
C LEU A 175 -16.71 18.29 16.01
N ALA A 176 -17.05 18.69 14.78
CA ALA A 176 -17.05 17.81 13.61
C ALA A 176 -15.66 17.21 13.38
N ARG A 177 -14.60 18.04 13.44
CA ARG A 177 -13.21 17.60 13.33
C ARG A 177 -12.81 16.63 14.45
N SER A 178 -13.10 16.95 15.71
CA SER A 178 -12.79 16.08 16.86
C SER A 178 -13.50 14.74 16.77
N TRP A 179 -14.77 14.75 16.36
CA TRP A 179 -15.55 13.53 16.15
C TRP A 179 -14.95 12.65 15.05
N ARG A 180 -14.53 13.28 13.95
CA ARG A 180 -13.89 12.62 12.81
C ARG A 180 -12.52 12.02 13.15
N LEU A 181 -11.68 12.75 13.88
CA LEU A 181 -10.30 12.35 14.17
C LEU A 181 -10.17 11.34 15.32
N ARG A 182 -11.19 11.23 16.19
CA ARG A 182 -11.16 10.29 17.32
C ARG A 182 -11.60 8.88 16.91
N ARG A 183 -10.69 7.91 17.01
CA ARG A 183 -10.95 6.52 16.62
C ARG A 183 -12.02 5.83 17.46
N ASP A 184 -12.12 6.13 18.74
CA ASP A 184 -13.09 5.54 19.66
C ASP A 184 -14.55 5.87 19.32
N VAL A 185 -14.76 6.94 18.54
CA VAL A 185 -16.08 7.42 18.10
C VAL A 185 -16.24 7.45 16.58
N ARG A 186 -15.26 6.92 15.82
CA ARG A 186 -15.26 6.94 14.35
C ARG A 186 -16.51 6.34 13.73
N GLU A 187 -16.93 5.16 14.19
CA GLU A 187 -18.12 4.47 13.66
C GLU A 187 -19.40 5.29 13.83
N SER A 188 -19.52 5.97 14.97
CA SER A 188 -20.65 6.87 15.22
C SER A 188 -20.65 8.08 14.28
N TYR A 189 -19.47 8.61 13.93
CA TYR A 189 -19.36 9.69 12.94
C TYR A 189 -19.75 9.22 11.54
N ILE A 190 -19.26 8.05 11.11
CA ILE A 190 -19.62 7.46 9.81
C ILE A 190 -21.14 7.30 9.71
N THR A 191 -21.75 6.68 10.71
CA THR A 191 -23.20 6.45 10.76
C THR A 191 -23.98 7.77 10.72
N ALA A 192 -23.56 8.75 11.53
CA ALA A 192 -24.21 10.05 11.63
C ALA A 192 -24.09 10.86 10.33
N SER A 193 -22.89 10.93 9.75
CA SER A 193 -22.63 11.66 8.51
C SER A 193 -23.37 11.05 7.33
N GLN A 194 -23.43 9.72 7.20
CA GLN A 194 -24.20 9.05 6.15
C GLN A 194 -25.70 9.32 6.26
N LYS A 195 -26.26 9.35 7.47
CA LYS A 195 -27.67 9.71 7.67
C LYS A 195 -27.95 11.15 7.20
N VAL A 196 -27.11 12.10 7.61
CA VAL A 196 -27.26 13.51 7.17
C VAL A 196 -27.03 13.64 5.67
N GLU A 197 -26.06 12.92 5.10
CA GLU A 197 -25.81 12.89 3.66
C GLU A 197 -27.05 12.48 2.86
N GLN A 198 -27.77 11.45 3.33
CA GLN A 198 -29.02 10.98 2.75
C GLN A 198 -30.16 12.00 2.91
N ASP A 199 -30.32 12.57 4.11
CA ASP A 199 -31.34 13.59 4.41
C ASP A 199 -31.27 14.78 3.44
N PHE A 200 -30.06 15.19 3.05
CA PHE A 200 -29.82 16.31 2.14
C PHE A 200 -29.54 15.88 0.69
N SER A 201 -29.57 14.58 0.39
CA SER A 201 -29.24 14.03 -0.93
C SER A 201 -27.91 14.57 -1.49
N LEU A 202 -26.89 14.71 -0.65
CA LEU A 202 -25.64 15.39 -1.02
C LEU A 202 -24.92 14.71 -2.19
N ALA A 203 -25.05 13.39 -2.34
CA ALA A 203 -24.47 12.63 -3.44
C ALA A 203 -24.98 13.07 -4.84
N LYS A 204 -26.12 13.78 -4.92
CA LYS A 204 -26.72 14.30 -6.15
C LYS A 204 -26.31 15.75 -6.45
N LEU A 205 -25.58 16.40 -5.54
CA LEU A 205 -25.15 17.77 -5.73
C LEU A 205 -23.90 17.83 -6.60
N ASP A 206 -23.82 18.90 -7.38
CA ASP A 206 -22.61 19.28 -8.10
C ASP A 206 -21.77 20.20 -7.21
N PHE A 207 -20.51 19.83 -6.98
CA PHE A 207 -19.60 20.54 -6.10
C PHE A 207 -18.46 21.14 -6.93
N ASP A 208 -18.09 22.39 -6.65
CA ASP A 208 -16.88 22.98 -7.23
C ASP A 208 -15.64 22.23 -6.69
N PRO A 209 -14.91 21.49 -7.55
CA PRO A 209 -13.82 20.62 -7.11
C PRO A 209 -12.72 21.37 -6.35
N LYS A 210 -12.46 22.63 -6.72
CA LYS A 210 -11.43 23.46 -6.08
C LYS A 210 -11.78 23.82 -4.64
N LYS A 211 -13.07 23.81 -4.29
CA LYS A 211 -13.57 24.18 -2.96
C LYS A 211 -13.71 22.97 -2.04
N ILE A 212 -13.80 21.76 -2.59
CA ILE A 212 -13.98 20.54 -1.80
C ILE A 212 -12.69 19.80 -1.46
N VAL A 213 -11.52 20.22 -1.98
CA VAL A 213 -10.22 19.56 -1.73
C VAL A 213 -9.90 19.36 -0.24
N ALA A 214 -10.26 20.33 0.60
CA ALA A 214 -9.99 20.31 2.04
C ALA A 214 -11.19 19.81 2.88
N ILE A 215 -12.30 19.44 2.23
CA ILE A 215 -13.53 19.05 2.92
C ILE A 215 -13.56 17.53 3.08
N GLU A 216 -13.82 17.08 4.29
CA GLU A 216 -13.86 15.66 4.67
C GLU A 216 -15.14 15.32 5.45
N THR A 217 -16.12 16.23 5.46
CA THR A 217 -17.34 16.11 6.29
C THR A 217 -18.23 14.94 5.89
N PHE A 218 -18.34 14.68 4.58
CA PHE A 218 -19.25 13.68 4.02
C PHE A 218 -18.57 12.83 2.96
N LEU A 219 -18.96 11.56 2.89
CA LEU A 219 -18.43 10.61 1.90
C LEU A 219 -18.82 11.02 0.48
N ALA A 220 -20.00 11.63 0.29
CA ALA A 220 -20.42 12.20 -0.99
C ALA A 220 -19.43 13.24 -1.53
N VAL A 221 -18.80 14.02 -0.67
CA VAL A 221 -17.80 15.02 -1.08
C VAL A 221 -16.51 14.34 -1.51
N GLU A 222 -16.08 13.30 -0.78
CA GLU A 222 -14.93 12.47 -1.18
C GLU A 222 -15.15 11.83 -2.55
N ARG A 223 -16.35 11.25 -2.77
CA ARG A 223 -16.76 10.64 -4.04
C ARG A 223 -16.86 11.65 -5.19
N ALA A 224 -17.28 12.88 -4.90
CA ALA A 224 -17.26 13.96 -5.89
C ALA A 224 -15.82 14.34 -6.27
N LEU A 225 -14.90 14.39 -5.31
CA LEU A 225 -13.49 14.67 -5.56
C LEU A 225 -12.82 13.55 -6.36
N LEU A 226 -13.10 12.28 -6.04
CA LEU A 226 -12.66 11.11 -6.81
C LEU A 226 -13.06 11.25 -8.29
N ARG A 227 -14.36 11.38 -8.57
CA ARG A 227 -14.88 11.55 -9.93
C ARG A 227 -14.24 12.73 -10.67
N HIS A 228 -14.08 13.87 -10.00
CA HIS A 228 -13.41 15.02 -10.62
C HIS A 228 -11.96 14.73 -11.02
N VAL A 229 -11.19 14.08 -10.13
CA VAL A 229 -9.81 13.72 -10.44
C VAL A 229 -9.78 12.70 -11.57
N GLU A 230 -10.72 11.75 -11.58
CA GLU A 230 -10.83 10.76 -12.64
C GLU A 230 -11.07 11.41 -14.02
N GLU A 231 -12.09 12.27 -14.11
CA GLU A 231 -12.41 13.05 -15.32
C GLU A 231 -11.24 13.93 -15.75
N SER A 232 -10.57 14.60 -14.80
CA SER A 232 -9.43 15.46 -15.09
C SER A 232 -8.22 14.67 -15.63
N LEU A 233 -7.98 13.47 -15.13
CA LEU A 233 -6.95 12.56 -15.65
C LEU A 233 -7.32 12.00 -17.04
N LEU A 234 -8.61 11.82 -17.35
CA LEU A 234 -9.09 11.45 -18.68
C LEU A 234 -8.82 12.55 -19.72
N GLU A 235 -8.79 13.81 -19.30
CA GLU A 235 -8.34 14.91 -20.15
C GLU A 235 -6.81 14.97 -20.21
N LYS A 236 -6.15 15.21 -19.07
CA LYS A 236 -4.70 15.42 -19.00
C LYS A 236 -4.14 15.17 -17.60
N ALA A 237 -3.18 14.25 -17.51
CA ALA A 237 -2.42 14.03 -16.29
C ALA A 237 -1.50 15.22 -15.96
N THR A 238 -1.43 15.58 -14.68
CA THR A 238 -0.60 16.67 -14.14
C THR A 238 -0.02 16.27 -12.78
N ASP A 239 1.11 16.86 -12.40
CA ASP A 239 1.74 16.62 -11.10
C ASP A 239 0.83 17.06 -9.95
N GLU A 240 0.01 18.11 -10.16
CA GLU A 240 -0.96 18.58 -9.17
C GLU A 240 -2.06 17.54 -8.89
N LEU A 241 -2.57 16.85 -9.91
CA LEU A 241 -3.57 15.78 -9.73
C LEU A 241 -2.97 14.56 -9.02
N LEU A 242 -1.72 14.20 -9.34
CA LEU A 242 -1.01 13.14 -8.63
C LEU A 242 -0.79 13.51 -7.15
N ALA A 243 -0.34 14.74 -6.88
CA ALA A 243 -0.14 15.24 -5.53
C ALA A 243 -1.46 15.26 -4.73
N LEU A 244 -2.56 15.67 -5.37
CA LEU A 244 -3.89 15.60 -4.78
C LEU A 244 -4.26 14.17 -4.43
N ALA A 245 -4.20 13.22 -5.37
CA ALA A 245 -4.52 11.82 -5.12
C ALA A 245 -3.71 11.22 -3.96
N LYS A 246 -2.39 11.46 -3.94
CA LYS A 246 -1.49 11.04 -2.86
C LYS A 246 -1.85 11.66 -1.52
N SER A 247 -2.22 12.94 -1.48
CA SER A 247 -2.62 13.61 -0.23
C SER A 247 -3.90 13.03 0.36
N ARG A 248 -4.82 12.55 -0.48
CA ARG A 248 -6.10 11.98 -0.03
C ARG A 248 -5.97 10.58 0.59
N LEU A 249 -4.84 9.88 0.40
CA LEU A 249 -4.57 8.58 1.05
C LEU A 249 -4.57 8.66 2.59
N ALA A 250 -4.27 9.84 3.14
CA ALA A 250 -4.28 10.13 4.58
C ALA A 250 -5.53 10.90 5.03
N SER A 251 -6.53 11.10 4.16
CA SER A 251 -7.79 11.73 4.52
C SER A 251 -8.62 10.83 5.45
N PHE A 252 -9.56 11.40 6.19
CA PHE A 252 -10.44 10.64 7.07
C PHE A 252 -11.13 9.46 6.38
N TRP A 253 -11.73 9.69 5.21
CA TRP A 253 -12.49 8.64 4.52
C TRP A 253 -11.59 7.53 3.98
N ALA A 254 -10.38 7.85 3.52
CA ALA A 254 -9.39 6.83 3.18
C ALA A 254 -8.96 6.02 4.42
N GLU A 255 -8.71 6.68 5.56
CA GLU A 255 -8.36 5.97 6.80
C GLU A 255 -9.49 5.12 7.40
N ALA A 256 -10.73 5.54 7.18
CA ALA A 256 -11.93 4.90 7.70
C ALA A 256 -12.44 3.78 6.80
N MET A 257 -12.30 3.91 5.48
CA MET A 257 -12.88 3.01 4.49
C MET A 257 -11.79 2.47 3.53
N PRO A 258 -11.43 1.18 3.63
CA PRO A 258 -10.42 0.56 2.76
C PRO A 258 -10.66 0.76 1.27
N SER A 259 -11.92 0.70 0.83
CA SER A 259 -12.30 0.90 -0.58
C SER A 259 -11.98 2.30 -1.10
N ILE A 260 -12.14 3.33 -0.27
CA ILE A 260 -11.80 4.71 -0.63
C ILE A 260 -10.28 4.89 -0.72
N GLN A 261 -9.52 4.31 0.22
CA GLN A 261 -8.06 4.35 0.15
C GLN A 261 -7.53 3.61 -1.09
N ALA A 262 -8.08 2.42 -1.39
CA ALA A 262 -7.71 1.66 -2.57
C ALA A 262 -8.00 2.43 -3.86
N HIS A 263 -9.12 3.15 -3.92
CA HIS A 263 -9.49 3.97 -5.07
C HIS A 263 -8.49 5.11 -5.29
N TRP A 264 -8.19 5.90 -4.24
CA TRP A 264 -7.16 6.95 -4.33
C TRP A 264 -5.78 6.42 -4.71
N ALA A 265 -5.40 5.25 -4.20
CA ALA A 265 -4.12 4.63 -4.51
C ALA A 265 -4.03 4.20 -5.98
N LEU A 266 -5.12 3.67 -6.54
CA LEU A 266 -5.19 3.32 -7.96
C LEU A 266 -5.16 4.56 -8.86
N ILE A 267 -5.91 5.62 -8.52
CA ILE A 267 -5.87 6.90 -9.24
C ILE A 267 -4.45 7.47 -9.26
N ALA A 268 -3.74 7.43 -8.12
CA ALA A 268 -2.35 7.88 -8.05
C ALA A 268 -1.44 7.04 -8.98
N ALA A 269 -1.57 5.71 -8.98
CA ALA A 269 -0.79 4.85 -9.87
C ALA A 269 -1.09 5.06 -11.36
N ILE A 270 -2.36 5.28 -11.73
CA ILE A 270 -2.75 5.65 -13.10
C ILE A 270 -2.09 6.97 -13.52
N ALA A 271 -2.14 7.98 -12.65
CA ALA A 271 -1.52 9.28 -12.92
C ALA A 271 0.01 9.14 -13.11
N GLU A 272 0.68 8.30 -12.33
CA GLU A 272 2.11 8.01 -12.50
C GLU A 272 2.42 7.39 -13.87
N VAL A 273 1.65 6.40 -14.32
CA VAL A 273 1.82 5.81 -15.67
C VAL A 273 1.67 6.86 -16.76
N LEU A 274 0.63 7.71 -16.68
CA LEU A 274 0.36 8.73 -17.69
C LEU A 274 1.46 9.79 -17.74
N LEU A 275 1.90 10.30 -16.58
CA LEU A 275 2.97 11.30 -16.49
C LEU A 275 4.30 10.73 -16.98
N GLU A 276 4.62 9.50 -16.58
CA GLU A 276 5.86 8.85 -16.95
C GLU A 276 5.90 8.51 -18.45
N ALA A 277 4.77 8.06 -19.02
CA ALA A 277 4.67 7.82 -20.46
C ALA A 277 4.88 9.12 -21.26
N ASP A 278 4.33 10.25 -20.79
CA ASP A 278 4.57 11.56 -21.39
C ASP A 278 6.03 12.00 -21.30
N ARG A 279 6.69 11.73 -20.16
CA ARG A 279 8.12 12.00 -19.95
C ARG A 279 8.98 11.19 -20.91
N VAL A 280 8.78 9.88 -20.98
CA VAL A 280 9.51 8.98 -21.88
C VAL A 280 9.27 9.38 -23.34
N GLN A 281 8.02 9.65 -23.74
CA GLN A 281 7.73 10.09 -25.11
C GLN A 281 8.42 11.42 -25.46
N LYS A 282 8.47 12.38 -24.53
CA LYS A 282 9.24 13.62 -24.73
C LYS A 282 10.74 13.31 -24.91
N SER A 283 11.30 12.39 -24.12
CA SER A 283 12.68 11.94 -24.28
C SER A 283 12.94 11.27 -25.64
N LEU A 284 11.95 10.57 -26.19
CA LEU A 284 12.03 9.92 -27.50
C LEU A 284 11.98 10.89 -28.69
N LYS A 285 11.77 12.20 -28.47
CA LYS A 285 11.94 13.22 -29.53
C LYS A 285 13.41 13.44 -29.89
N LYS A 286 14.33 13.17 -28.95
CA LYS A 286 15.79 13.23 -29.15
C LYS A 286 16.46 12.03 -28.48
N PRO A 287 16.15 10.81 -28.94
CA PRO A 287 16.62 9.59 -28.28
C PRO A 287 18.10 9.34 -28.61
N PRO A 288 18.86 8.68 -27.73
CA PRO A 288 20.19 8.18 -28.07
C PRO A 288 20.14 7.23 -29.28
N THR A 289 21.24 7.14 -30.01
CA THR A 289 21.33 6.35 -31.26
C THR A 289 22.38 5.25 -31.22
N THR A 290 23.10 5.10 -30.11
CA THR A 290 24.07 4.02 -29.88
C THR A 290 23.54 3.03 -28.85
N VAL A 291 23.84 1.75 -29.03
CA VAL A 291 23.37 0.68 -28.12
C VAL A 291 23.76 0.95 -26.66
N PRO A 292 25.00 1.33 -26.31
CA PRO A 292 25.35 1.62 -24.91
C PRO A 292 24.54 2.79 -24.33
N ALA A 293 24.31 3.85 -25.10
CA ALA A 293 23.54 4.99 -24.63
C ALA A 293 22.04 4.69 -24.52
N LEU A 294 21.50 3.82 -25.38
CA LEU A 294 20.12 3.32 -25.29
C LEU A 294 19.91 2.45 -24.06
N VAL A 295 20.83 1.50 -23.81
CA VAL A 295 20.80 0.66 -22.60
C VAL A 295 20.89 1.53 -21.35
N LYS A 296 21.81 2.52 -21.34
CA LYS A 296 21.92 3.48 -20.23
C LYS A 296 20.64 4.28 -20.03
N ALA A 297 20.03 4.82 -21.10
CA ALA A 297 18.78 5.57 -20.99
C ALA A 297 17.60 4.73 -20.48
N TYR A 298 17.59 3.44 -20.81
CA TYR A 298 16.57 2.51 -20.34
C TYR A 298 16.76 2.11 -18.87
N ALA A 299 18.00 1.88 -18.43
CA ALA A 299 18.33 1.21 -17.17
C ALA A 299 18.88 2.14 -16.07
N ASP A 300 19.65 3.17 -16.43
CA ASP A 300 20.47 3.95 -15.49
C ASP A 300 19.99 5.40 -15.31
N GLY A 301 20.41 6.01 -14.19
CA GLY A 301 20.14 7.40 -13.83
C GLY A 301 18.97 7.53 -12.85
N ASP A 302 18.61 8.76 -12.52
CA ASP A 302 17.54 9.05 -11.56
C ASP A 302 16.14 8.89 -12.16
N SER A 303 16.03 8.95 -13.50
CA SER A 303 14.76 8.78 -14.22
C SER A 303 14.93 7.94 -15.50
N PRO A 304 15.36 6.67 -15.37
CA PRO A 304 15.52 5.74 -16.50
C PRO A 304 14.19 5.41 -17.16
N TRP A 305 14.17 5.04 -18.44
CA TRP A 305 12.91 4.76 -19.15
C TRP A 305 12.15 3.56 -18.61
N CYS A 306 12.83 2.58 -18.00
CA CYS A 306 12.13 1.42 -17.44
C CYS A 306 11.37 1.73 -16.13
N LEU A 307 11.36 2.99 -15.65
CA LEU A 307 10.39 3.43 -14.64
C LEU A 307 8.95 3.38 -15.17
N LEU A 308 8.74 3.60 -16.47
CA LEU A 308 7.43 3.42 -17.10
C LEU A 308 6.92 1.99 -16.92
N ASP A 309 7.83 1.01 -17.05
CA ASP A 309 7.51 -0.40 -16.85
C ASP A 309 7.17 -0.72 -15.38
N SER A 310 7.83 -0.04 -14.41
CA SER A 310 7.53 -0.15 -12.98
C SER A 310 6.12 0.37 -12.66
N HIS A 311 5.82 1.62 -13.03
CA HIS A 311 4.50 2.22 -12.77
C HIS A 311 3.37 1.44 -13.44
N HIS A 312 3.59 0.92 -14.66
CA HIS A 312 2.58 0.10 -15.34
C HIS A 312 2.29 -1.19 -14.58
N ARG A 313 3.33 -1.89 -14.09
CA ARG A 313 3.15 -3.11 -13.29
C ARG A 313 2.42 -2.81 -11.97
N HIS A 314 2.75 -1.72 -11.28
CA HIS A 314 2.07 -1.32 -10.04
C HIS A 314 0.60 -1.01 -10.27
N MET A 315 0.29 -0.22 -11.30
CA MET A 315 -1.08 0.09 -11.69
C MET A 315 -1.86 -1.20 -12.00
N ALA A 316 -1.28 -2.10 -12.80
CA ALA A 316 -1.91 -3.37 -13.16
C ALA A 316 -2.17 -4.27 -11.93
N SER A 317 -1.22 -4.32 -10.99
CA SER A 317 -1.37 -5.04 -9.71
C SER A 317 -2.47 -4.45 -8.84
N ARG A 318 -2.55 -3.11 -8.75
CA ARG A 318 -3.59 -2.39 -8.01
C ARG A 318 -4.97 -2.58 -8.62
N TRP A 319 -5.08 -2.44 -9.94
CA TRP A 319 -6.33 -2.65 -10.67
C TRP A 319 -6.87 -4.06 -10.44
N PHE A 320 -6.00 -5.07 -10.52
CA PHE A 320 -6.40 -6.45 -10.29
C PHE A 320 -6.90 -6.70 -8.87
N LYS A 321 -6.30 -6.04 -7.87
CA LYS A 321 -6.69 -6.15 -6.45
C LYS A 321 -7.88 -5.27 -6.09
N PHE A 322 -8.36 -4.41 -6.98
CA PHE A 322 -9.41 -3.45 -6.68
C PHE A 322 -10.79 -4.12 -6.66
N GLU A 323 -11.54 -3.94 -5.56
CA GLU A 323 -12.95 -4.34 -5.48
C GLU A 323 -13.84 -3.10 -5.70
N ALA A 324 -14.56 -3.07 -6.82
CA ALA A 324 -15.46 -1.97 -7.14
C ALA A 324 -16.64 -1.94 -6.16
N VAL A 325 -16.85 -0.79 -5.50
CA VAL A 325 -17.95 -0.61 -4.53
C VAL A 325 -19.11 0.19 -5.13
N ASP A 326 -18.87 1.06 -6.11
CA ASP A 326 -19.87 1.86 -6.86
C ASP A 326 -19.14 2.54 -8.06
N ASP A 327 -18.83 1.80 -9.13
CA ASP A 327 -18.14 2.36 -10.32
C ASP A 327 -19.15 2.68 -11.43
N ASP A 328 -19.16 3.92 -11.92
CA ASP A 328 -19.95 4.36 -13.08
C ASP A 328 -19.22 4.12 -14.42
N GLY A 329 -18.03 3.52 -14.36
CA GLY A 329 -17.16 3.15 -15.48
C GLY A 329 -16.04 4.15 -15.76
N GLY A 330 -15.95 5.27 -15.03
CA GLY A 330 -14.90 6.28 -15.20
C GLY A 330 -13.50 5.72 -14.92
N LEU A 331 -13.37 4.92 -13.86
CA LEU A 331 -12.11 4.33 -13.45
C LEU A 331 -11.60 3.28 -14.45
N GLU A 332 -12.47 2.42 -14.96
CA GLU A 332 -12.13 1.45 -16.00
C GLU A 332 -11.60 2.15 -17.27
N GLN A 333 -12.25 3.24 -17.69
CA GLN A 333 -11.79 4.04 -18.84
C GLN A 333 -10.40 4.63 -18.62
N LEU A 334 -10.09 5.04 -17.39
CA LEU A 334 -8.77 5.55 -17.03
C LEU A 334 -7.68 4.49 -17.09
N VAL A 335 -7.94 3.30 -16.56
CA VAL A 335 -7.02 2.16 -16.65
C VAL A 335 -6.74 1.83 -18.12
N LEU A 336 -7.79 1.72 -18.94
CA LEU A 336 -7.65 1.49 -20.38
C LEU A 336 -6.85 2.60 -21.08
N LYS A 337 -7.03 3.87 -20.68
CA LYS A 337 -6.24 4.99 -21.21
C LYS A 337 -4.76 4.84 -20.86
N ALA A 338 -4.44 4.49 -19.61
CA ALA A 338 -3.08 4.29 -19.15
C ALA A 338 -2.41 3.09 -19.85
N ASP A 339 -3.11 1.96 -20.00
CA ASP A 339 -2.62 0.78 -20.71
C ASP A 339 -2.31 1.06 -22.19
N ARG A 340 -3.22 1.78 -22.88
CA ARG A 340 -2.99 2.22 -24.26
C ARG A 340 -1.79 3.15 -24.35
N ARG A 341 -1.63 4.04 -23.37
CA ARG A 341 -0.51 4.98 -23.32
C ARG A 341 0.82 4.27 -23.12
N TYR A 342 0.89 3.33 -22.17
CA TYR A 342 2.03 2.45 -21.95
C TYR A 342 2.38 1.69 -23.23
N THR A 343 1.40 1.00 -23.83
CA THR A 343 1.61 0.19 -25.05
C THR A 343 2.11 1.04 -26.21
N HIS A 344 1.57 2.24 -26.40
CA HIS A 344 2.00 3.16 -27.45
C HIS A 344 3.44 3.64 -27.26
N VAL A 345 3.78 4.17 -26.07
CA VAL A 345 5.12 4.72 -25.81
C VAL A 345 6.16 3.60 -25.76
N GLY A 346 5.83 2.46 -25.14
CA GLY A 346 6.67 1.27 -25.13
C GLY A 346 6.93 0.73 -26.55
N SER A 347 5.93 0.78 -27.42
CA SER A 347 6.06 0.44 -28.85
C SER A 347 6.99 1.38 -29.62
N GLU A 348 6.91 2.69 -29.39
CA GLU A 348 7.82 3.68 -29.98
C GLU A 348 9.27 3.46 -29.51
N LEU A 349 9.43 3.23 -28.20
CA LEU A 349 10.71 2.91 -27.57
C LEU A 349 11.31 1.64 -28.16
N ALA A 350 10.55 0.55 -28.22
CA ALA A 350 11.00 -0.73 -28.77
C ALA A 350 11.41 -0.60 -30.23
N LYS A 351 10.62 0.10 -31.05
CA LYS A 351 10.94 0.31 -32.48
C LYS A 351 12.24 1.07 -32.66
N HIS A 352 12.44 2.14 -31.89
CA HIS A 352 13.67 2.92 -31.91
C HIS A 352 14.87 2.09 -31.45
N PHE A 353 14.71 1.37 -30.34
CA PHE A 353 15.75 0.50 -29.77
C PHE A 353 16.17 -0.60 -30.75
N ILE A 354 15.22 -1.39 -31.27
CA ILE A 354 15.48 -2.49 -32.20
C ILE A 354 16.10 -1.96 -33.49
N GLY A 355 15.63 -0.82 -34.01
CA GLY A 355 16.17 -0.21 -35.23
C GLY A 355 17.65 0.18 -35.11
N HIS A 356 18.05 0.74 -33.96
CA HIS A 356 19.45 1.06 -33.70
C HIS A 356 20.27 -0.16 -33.30
N PHE A 357 19.68 -1.12 -32.59
CA PHE A 357 20.32 -2.37 -32.23
C PHE A 357 20.67 -3.18 -33.48
N GLN A 358 19.74 -3.35 -34.43
CA GLN A 358 20.00 -4.07 -35.68
C GLN A 358 21.14 -3.44 -36.50
N LYS A 359 21.24 -2.11 -36.54
CA LYS A 359 22.24 -1.38 -37.34
C LYS A 359 23.61 -1.31 -36.67
N ALA A 360 23.71 -1.60 -35.38
CA ALA A 360 24.95 -1.52 -34.63
C ALA A 360 25.93 -2.63 -35.03
N LYS A 361 27.22 -2.40 -34.77
CA LYS A 361 28.23 -3.47 -34.84
C LYS A 361 28.17 -4.30 -33.57
N HIS A 362 27.95 -5.60 -33.73
CA HIS A 362 27.93 -6.54 -32.61
C HIS A 362 29.21 -7.39 -32.54
N PRO A 363 29.68 -7.75 -31.33
CA PRO A 363 29.14 -7.33 -30.03
C PRO A 363 29.39 -5.83 -29.76
N SER A 364 28.37 -5.16 -29.19
CA SER A 364 28.45 -3.72 -28.88
C SER A 364 29.43 -3.46 -27.73
N LYS A 365 30.47 -2.66 -27.98
CA LYS A 365 31.46 -2.30 -26.94
C LYS A 365 30.81 -1.49 -25.82
N GLY A 366 31.21 -1.75 -24.58
CA GLY A 366 30.76 -0.99 -23.41
C GLY A 366 29.41 -1.44 -22.83
N VAL A 367 28.86 -2.56 -23.30
CA VAL A 367 27.70 -3.22 -22.70
C VAL A 367 28.05 -4.65 -22.37
N LEU A 368 27.70 -5.11 -21.18
CA LEU A 368 27.92 -6.48 -20.75
C LEU A 368 27.00 -7.43 -21.50
N ARG A 369 27.51 -8.57 -21.95
CA ARG A 369 26.69 -9.64 -22.54
C ARG A 369 26.39 -10.71 -21.52
N GLN A 370 25.22 -11.31 -21.61
CA GLN A 370 24.81 -12.39 -20.72
C GLN A 370 25.81 -13.56 -20.69
N VAL A 371 26.31 -13.97 -21.86
CA VAL A 371 27.33 -15.04 -21.98
C VAL A 371 28.65 -14.75 -21.24
N GLU A 372 28.92 -13.49 -20.90
CA GLU A 372 30.13 -13.07 -20.18
C GLU A 372 29.95 -13.12 -18.66
N LEU A 373 28.72 -13.29 -18.15
CA LEU A 373 28.41 -13.09 -16.74
C LEU A 373 29.17 -14.04 -15.82
N PHE A 374 29.18 -15.33 -16.13
CA PHE A 374 29.87 -16.28 -15.28
C PHE A 374 31.36 -15.96 -15.19
N ASP A 375 32.03 -15.84 -16.34
CA ASP A 375 33.48 -15.69 -16.40
C ASP A 375 33.96 -14.34 -15.86
N THR A 376 33.15 -13.27 -15.96
CA THR A 376 33.55 -11.91 -15.56
C THR A 376 33.04 -11.47 -14.19
N LYS A 377 31.94 -12.05 -13.68
CA LYS A 377 31.30 -11.63 -12.42
C LYS A 377 31.24 -12.74 -11.37
N VAL A 378 30.83 -13.95 -11.75
CA VAL A 378 30.55 -15.04 -10.79
C VAL A 378 31.81 -15.84 -10.45
N GLY A 379 32.50 -16.37 -11.46
CA GLY A 379 33.69 -17.20 -11.32
C GLY A 379 34.77 -16.55 -10.44
N PRO A 380 35.19 -15.30 -10.71
CA PRO A 380 36.17 -14.61 -9.87
C PRO A 380 35.74 -14.51 -8.40
N LYS A 381 34.47 -14.14 -8.14
CA LYS A 381 33.95 -14.01 -6.78
C LYS A 381 33.84 -15.34 -6.05
N ALA A 382 33.45 -16.40 -6.76
CA ALA A 382 33.40 -17.75 -6.21
C ALA A 382 34.80 -18.27 -5.79
N GLN A 383 35.86 -17.88 -6.50
CA GLN A 383 37.24 -18.20 -6.11
C GLN A 383 37.70 -17.41 -4.87
N GLU A 384 37.27 -16.15 -4.73
CA GLU A 384 37.60 -15.30 -3.57
C GLU A 384 36.85 -15.71 -2.29
N GLY A 385 35.60 -16.17 -2.42
CA GLY A 385 34.76 -16.47 -1.28
C GLY A 385 33.41 -17.09 -1.64
N LYS A 386 32.71 -17.59 -0.62
CA LYS A 386 31.41 -18.24 -0.81
C LYS A 386 30.45 -17.30 -1.52
N THR A 387 29.99 -17.70 -2.69
CA THR A 387 29.19 -16.87 -3.58
C THR A 387 27.89 -17.59 -3.91
N ALA A 388 26.77 -16.87 -3.89
CA ALA A 388 25.52 -17.37 -4.45
C ALA A 388 25.29 -16.77 -5.83
N TYR A 389 24.92 -17.62 -6.79
CA TYR A 389 24.46 -17.21 -8.10
C TYR A 389 22.98 -17.57 -8.22
N VAL A 390 22.13 -16.55 -8.22
CA VAL A 390 20.68 -16.68 -8.23
C VAL A 390 20.18 -16.39 -9.64
N TRP A 391 19.63 -17.40 -10.31
CA TRP A 391 18.96 -17.27 -11.60
C TRP A 391 17.49 -17.06 -11.38
N VAL A 392 16.96 -15.97 -11.92
CA VAL A 392 15.54 -15.64 -11.85
C VAL A 392 14.99 -15.56 -13.26
N ASP A 393 14.15 -16.52 -13.62
CA ASP A 393 13.50 -16.59 -14.92
C ASP A 393 12.61 -15.36 -15.14
N ALA A 394 12.75 -14.73 -16.31
CA ALA A 394 11.97 -13.57 -16.74
C ALA A 394 12.03 -12.30 -15.85
N LEU A 395 13.03 -12.16 -14.98
CA LEU A 395 13.18 -10.97 -14.12
C LEU A 395 13.53 -9.72 -14.93
N ARG A 396 12.58 -8.78 -15.05
CA ARG A 396 12.81 -7.51 -15.74
C ARG A 396 13.81 -6.62 -14.99
N PHE A 397 14.53 -5.77 -15.74
CA PHE A 397 15.48 -4.83 -15.14
C PHE A 397 14.84 -3.92 -14.09
N GLU A 398 13.63 -3.43 -14.37
CA GLU A 398 12.89 -2.55 -13.47
C GLU A 398 12.57 -3.20 -12.12
N MET A 399 12.23 -4.49 -12.12
CA MET A 399 11.96 -5.27 -10.91
C MET A 399 13.21 -5.41 -10.04
N ALA A 400 14.36 -5.65 -10.67
CA ALA A 400 15.63 -5.72 -9.95
C ALA A 400 16.08 -4.37 -9.39
N ARG A 401 15.69 -3.24 -10.02
CA ARG A 401 15.93 -1.91 -9.46
C ARG A 401 15.13 -1.69 -8.19
N GLU A 402 13.86 -2.06 -8.16
CA GLU A 402 13.05 -2.00 -6.93
C GLU A 402 13.62 -2.91 -5.83
N LEU A 403 14.01 -4.14 -6.20
CA LEU A 403 14.68 -5.04 -5.26
C LEU A 403 15.97 -4.44 -4.70
N ALA A 404 16.76 -3.74 -5.52
CA ALA A 404 17.97 -3.06 -5.09
C ALA A 404 17.65 -1.93 -4.08
N GLU A 405 16.64 -1.11 -4.36
CA GLU A 405 16.20 -0.02 -3.45
C GLU A 405 15.72 -0.55 -2.08
N VAL A 406 15.11 -1.72 -2.08
CA VAL A 406 14.69 -2.40 -0.86
C VAL A 406 15.88 -2.95 -0.07
N LEU A 407 16.93 -3.42 -0.75
CA LEU A 407 18.10 -4.08 -0.15
C LEU A 407 19.25 -3.11 0.22
N LYS A 408 19.20 -1.85 -0.22
CA LYS A 408 20.32 -0.89 -0.09
C LYS A 408 20.80 -0.61 1.32
N GLU A 409 19.93 -0.75 2.32
CA GLU A 409 20.31 -0.55 3.73
C GLU A 409 21.19 -1.70 4.25
N ASP A 410 20.89 -2.94 3.84
CA ASP A 410 21.54 -4.16 4.33
C ASP A 410 22.80 -4.56 3.52
N PHE A 411 22.91 -4.08 2.28
CA PHE A 411 23.94 -4.53 1.32
C PHE A 411 24.64 -3.35 0.64
N ASP A 412 25.94 -3.51 0.38
CA ASP A 412 26.61 -2.77 -0.67
C ASP A 412 26.19 -3.40 -2.00
N LEU A 413 25.61 -2.59 -2.88
CA LEU A 413 24.97 -3.07 -4.10
C LEU A 413 25.56 -2.47 -5.37
N GLY A 414 25.54 -3.28 -6.42
CA GLY A 414 25.82 -2.87 -7.78
C GLY A 414 24.80 -3.48 -8.72
N LEU A 415 23.94 -2.65 -9.30
CA LEU A 415 23.01 -3.03 -10.36
C LEU A 415 23.60 -2.57 -11.70
N GLN A 416 23.78 -3.50 -12.63
CA GLN A 416 24.23 -3.18 -14.00
C GLN A 416 23.31 -3.87 -15.02
N PRO A 417 23.04 -3.24 -16.17
CA PRO A 417 22.36 -3.88 -17.28
C PRO A 417 23.29 -4.81 -18.05
N ALA A 418 22.74 -5.90 -18.57
CA ALA A 418 23.37 -6.76 -19.56
C ALA A 418 22.41 -7.03 -20.74
N ILE A 419 22.97 -7.35 -21.91
CA ILE A 419 22.21 -7.80 -23.08
C ILE A 419 22.03 -9.30 -22.98
N ALA A 420 20.77 -9.74 -22.89
CA ALA A 420 20.38 -11.14 -22.97
C ALA A 420 20.79 -11.75 -24.30
N THR A 421 21.05 -13.05 -24.31
CA THR A 421 21.37 -13.78 -25.54
C THR A 421 20.11 -14.01 -26.35
N MET A 422 20.20 -13.77 -27.66
CA MET A 422 19.07 -13.87 -28.57
C MET A 422 18.98 -15.27 -29.18
N PRO A 423 17.76 -15.81 -29.41
CA PRO A 423 16.47 -15.27 -28.98
C PRO A 423 16.32 -15.25 -27.45
N THR A 424 15.59 -14.28 -26.89
CA THR A 424 15.45 -14.09 -25.44
C THR A 424 14.40 -15.05 -24.84
N ILE A 425 14.65 -16.34 -25.02
CA ILE A 425 13.84 -17.46 -24.51
C ILE A 425 14.62 -18.22 -23.44
N THR A 426 13.92 -18.88 -22.53
CA THR A 426 14.48 -19.52 -21.35
C THR A 426 15.61 -20.51 -21.67
N GLU A 427 15.44 -21.35 -22.71
CA GLU A 427 16.44 -22.35 -23.08
C GLU A 427 17.79 -21.72 -23.46
N ILE A 428 17.76 -20.57 -24.14
CA ILE A 428 18.96 -19.85 -24.57
C ILE A 428 19.50 -18.99 -23.44
N GLY A 429 18.64 -18.22 -22.78
CA GLY A 429 19.06 -17.29 -21.72
C GLY A 429 19.67 -18.01 -20.52
N MET A 430 19.02 -19.06 -19.99
CA MET A 430 19.52 -19.81 -18.83
C MET A 430 20.83 -20.55 -19.15
N ALA A 431 20.98 -21.08 -20.37
CA ALA A 431 22.22 -21.72 -20.78
C ALA A 431 23.36 -20.70 -20.94
N SER A 432 23.05 -19.46 -21.33
CA SER A 432 24.04 -18.39 -21.49
C SER A 432 24.67 -17.94 -20.17
N LEU A 433 24.04 -18.25 -19.02
CA LEU A 433 24.57 -17.96 -17.69
C LEU A 433 25.64 -18.99 -17.23
N LEU A 434 25.95 -20.00 -18.05
CA LEU A 434 26.91 -21.04 -17.72
C LEU A 434 28.38 -20.59 -17.91
N PRO A 435 29.34 -21.25 -17.23
CA PRO A 435 30.77 -21.07 -17.49
C PRO A 435 31.11 -21.31 -18.97
N LYS A 436 32.16 -20.65 -19.49
CA LYS A 436 32.64 -20.83 -20.88
C LYS A 436 31.67 -20.43 -22.00
N ALA A 437 30.47 -19.95 -21.67
CA ALA A 437 29.50 -19.48 -22.67
C ALA A 437 30.09 -18.37 -23.55
N SER A 438 30.82 -17.42 -22.94
CA SER A 438 31.49 -16.31 -23.65
C SER A 438 32.45 -16.73 -24.77
N GLN A 439 32.94 -17.97 -24.74
CA GLN A 439 33.98 -18.48 -25.63
C GLN A 439 33.44 -19.34 -26.78
N SER A 440 32.29 -19.99 -26.59
CA SER A 440 31.87 -21.09 -27.48
C SER A 440 30.37 -21.28 -27.61
N ALA A 441 29.55 -20.38 -27.06
CA ALA A 441 28.10 -20.47 -27.17
C ALA A 441 27.63 -20.38 -28.63
N LYS A 442 26.95 -21.44 -29.10
CA LYS A 442 26.33 -21.51 -30.42
C LYS A 442 24.86 -21.89 -30.30
N VAL A 443 23.96 -21.14 -30.95
CA VAL A 443 22.54 -21.50 -31.02
C VAL A 443 22.36 -22.60 -32.07
N VAL A 444 21.75 -23.71 -31.66
CA VAL A 444 21.52 -24.90 -32.49
C VAL A 444 20.05 -25.33 -32.42
N SER A 445 19.54 -25.96 -33.49
CA SER A 445 18.23 -26.61 -33.45
C SER A 445 18.35 -28.02 -32.86
N VAL A 446 17.41 -28.39 -32.00
CA VAL A 446 17.29 -29.74 -31.43
C VAL A 446 16.11 -30.52 -32.02
N GLY A 447 15.54 -30.04 -33.13
CA GLY A 447 14.36 -30.61 -33.77
C GLY A 447 13.05 -30.21 -33.08
N ASN A 448 11.92 -30.57 -33.71
CA ASN A 448 10.56 -30.34 -33.20
C ASN A 448 10.23 -28.87 -32.85
N GLY A 449 10.78 -27.92 -33.62
CA GLY A 449 10.51 -26.50 -33.41
C GLY A 449 11.15 -25.95 -32.13
N LYS A 450 12.33 -26.45 -31.73
CA LYS A 450 13.04 -26.02 -30.53
C LYS A 450 14.50 -25.71 -30.78
N LEU A 451 15.02 -24.74 -30.02
CA LEU A 451 16.43 -24.36 -29.97
C LEU A 451 17.08 -24.80 -28.66
N ALA A 452 18.41 -24.83 -28.68
CA ALA A 452 19.25 -25.00 -27.51
C ALA A 452 20.57 -24.24 -27.70
N LEU A 453 21.32 -24.08 -26.62
CA LEU A 453 22.67 -23.54 -26.68
C LEU A 453 23.69 -24.69 -26.59
N GLU A 454 24.61 -24.75 -27.54
CA GLU A 454 25.81 -25.58 -27.46
C GLU A 454 26.94 -24.77 -26.83
N ILE A 455 27.57 -25.30 -25.79
CA ILE A 455 28.71 -24.67 -25.10
C ILE A 455 29.83 -25.70 -25.01
N ALA A 456 31.01 -25.35 -25.53
CA ALA A 456 32.18 -26.23 -25.58
C ALA A 456 31.85 -27.65 -26.11
N GLY A 457 31.04 -27.73 -27.16
CA GLY A 457 30.61 -29.00 -27.78
C GLY A 457 29.51 -29.76 -27.03
N THR A 458 28.99 -29.22 -25.93
CA THR A 458 27.87 -29.83 -25.17
C THR A 458 26.58 -29.07 -25.44
N VAL A 459 25.55 -29.76 -25.96
CA VAL A 459 24.22 -29.18 -26.15
C VAL A 459 23.47 -29.17 -24.82
N ILE A 460 23.07 -27.98 -24.36
CA ILE A 460 22.37 -27.74 -23.10
C ILE A 460 20.88 -27.61 -23.37
N LYS A 461 20.09 -28.65 -23.06
CA LYS A 461 18.66 -28.69 -23.42
C LYS A 461 17.74 -28.34 -22.27
N ASP A 462 18.11 -28.72 -21.05
CA ASP A 462 17.23 -28.63 -19.89
C ASP A 462 17.98 -28.21 -18.61
N ARG A 463 17.23 -28.10 -17.51
CA ARG A 463 17.78 -27.74 -16.19
C ARG A 463 18.83 -28.74 -15.71
N LYS A 464 18.68 -30.03 -16.01
CA LYS A 464 19.61 -31.07 -15.57
C LYS A 464 20.95 -30.90 -16.29
N ASP A 465 20.93 -30.65 -17.60
CA ASP A 465 22.12 -30.34 -18.39
C ASP A 465 22.84 -29.10 -17.84
N ARG A 466 22.09 -28.02 -17.55
CA ARG A 466 22.63 -26.78 -16.97
C ARG A 466 23.36 -27.04 -15.64
N ILE A 467 22.74 -27.78 -14.72
CA ILE A 467 23.33 -28.07 -13.40
C ILE A 467 24.58 -28.96 -13.53
N ASN A 468 24.51 -29.99 -14.36
CA ASN A 468 25.65 -30.88 -14.58
C ASN A 468 26.83 -30.11 -15.19
N PHE A 469 26.56 -29.25 -16.18
CA PHE A 469 27.57 -28.43 -16.82
C PHE A 469 28.18 -27.43 -15.83
N MET A 470 27.36 -26.74 -15.01
CA MET A 470 27.83 -25.84 -13.96
C MET A 470 28.76 -26.56 -12.98
N LYS A 471 28.35 -27.73 -12.46
CA LYS A 471 29.16 -28.53 -11.52
C LYS A 471 30.49 -28.98 -12.13
N ALA A 472 30.51 -29.32 -13.41
CA ALA A 472 31.71 -29.77 -14.11
C ALA A 472 32.69 -28.62 -14.41
N HIS A 473 32.20 -27.38 -14.55
CA HIS A 473 32.98 -26.29 -15.15
C HIS A 473 33.12 -25.03 -14.29
N ALA A 474 32.45 -24.92 -13.15
CA ALA A 474 32.57 -23.76 -12.27
C ALA A 474 33.96 -23.60 -11.62
N GLY A 475 34.76 -24.66 -11.57
CA GLY A 475 36.10 -24.65 -10.97
C GLY A 475 36.11 -24.60 -9.44
N VAL A 476 34.95 -24.73 -8.79
CA VAL A 476 34.77 -24.79 -7.33
C VAL A 476 33.63 -25.75 -6.98
N PRO A 477 33.52 -26.24 -5.73
CA PRO A 477 32.37 -27.04 -5.30
C PRO A 477 31.04 -26.27 -5.43
N VAL A 478 30.07 -26.86 -6.14
CA VAL A 478 28.76 -26.26 -6.40
C VAL A 478 27.65 -27.03 -5.71
N PHE A 479 26.75 -26.32 -5.03
CA PHE A 479 25.46 -26.83 -4.56
C PHE A 479 24.33 -26.13 -5.30
N ASP A 480 23.34 -26.89 -5.79
CA ASP A 480 22.16 -26.34 -6.44
C ASP A 480 20.91 -26.47 -5.55
N ALA A 481 20.05 -25.45 -5.58
CA ALA A 481 18.77 -25.41 -4.90
C ALA A 481 17.75 -24.64 -5.76
N LYS A 482 16.46 -24.86 -5.50
CA LYS A 482 15.38 -23.98 -5.97
C LYS A 482 15.11 -22.87 -4.96
N LEU A 483 14.51 -21.77 -5.38
CA LEU A 483 14.11 -20.69 -4.48
C LEU A 483 13.25 -21.21 -3.32
N ASP A 484 12.27 -22.06 -3.62
CA ASP A 484 11.40 -22.72 -2.63
C ASP A 484 12.14 -23.59 -1.60
N ASP A 485 13.31 -24.14 -1.95
CA ASP A 485 14.10 -24.95 -1.00
C ASP A 485 14.67 -24.09 0.16
N LEU A 486 14.71 -22.77 -0.01
CA LEU A 486 15.24 -21.81 0.97
C LEU A 486 14.13 -21.19 1.84
N LEU A 487 12.87 -21.18 1.39
CA LEU A 487 11.78 -20.43 2.00
C LEU A 487 10.73 -21.35 2.66
N PRO A 488 10.08 -20.93 3.76
CA PRO A 488 10.41 -19.77 4.59
C PRO A 488 11.70 -19.99 5.42
N LYS A 489 12.13 -21.24 5.58
CA LYS A 489 13.41 -21.62 6.20
C LYS A 489 13.99 -22.85 5.50
N PRO A 490 15.30 -22.89 5.23
CA PRO A 490 15.92 -24.03 4.57
C PRO A 490 15.92 -25.27 5.46
N SER A 491 15.71 -26.45 4.86
CA SER A 491 15.86 -27.73 5.54
C SER A 491 17.30 -27.96 6.00
N LYS A 492 17.53 -28.94 6.91
CA LYS A 492 18.88 -29.31 7.33
C LYS A 492 19.79 -29.67 6.14
N LYS A 493 19.27 -30.46 5.19
CA LYS A 493 20.01 -30.87 3.98
C LYS A 493 20.44 -29.66 3.14
N VAL A 494 19.57 -28.67 2.97
CA VAL A 494 19.87 -27.45 2.21
C VAL A 494 20.92 -26.60 2.94
N ARG A 495 20.80 -26.45 4.26
CA ARG A 495 21.81 -25.75 5.08
C ARG A 495 23.18 -26.41 4.99
N ASP A 496 23.24 -27.72 5.16
CA ASP A 496 24.49 -28.49 5.06
C ASP A 496 25.09 -28.39 3.64
N GLY A 497 24.24 -28.41 2.60
CA GLY A 497 24.64 -28.20 1.20
C GLY A 497 25.27 -26.83 0.96
N ILE A 498 24.62 -25.76 1.43
CA ILE A 498 25.14 -24.39 1.36
C ILE A 498 26.46 -24.26 2.12
N GLN A 499 26.58 -24.88 3.31
CA GLN A 499 27.80 -24.85 4.11
C GLN A 499 29.00 -25.49 3.41
N ASN A 500 28.78 -26.61 2.71
CA ASN A 500 29.83 -27.39 2.06
C ASN A 500 30.18 -26.94 0.63
N ALA A 501 29.44 -25.97 0.07
CA ALA A 501 29.70 -25.43 -1.26
C ALA A 501 30.41 -24.08 -1.20
N GLN A 502 31.18 -23.81 -2.26
CA GLN A 502 31.79 -22.50 -2.51
C GLN A 502 30.90 -21.65 -3.43
N LEU A 503 30.23 -22.29 -4.41
CA LEU A 503 29.22 -21.67 -5.25
C LEU A 503 27.85 -22.28 -4.94
N VAL A 504 26.88 -21.45 -4.57
CA VAL A 504 25.48 -21.86 -4.38
C VAL A 504 24.68 -21.38 -5.58
N LEU A 505 24.21 -22.29 -6.42
CA LEU A 505 23.31 -21.99 -7.53
C LEU A 505 21.87 -22.06 -7.04
N VAL A 506 21.13 -20.96 -7.11
CA VAL A 506 19.70 -20.93 -6.81
C VAL A 506 18.93 -20.66 -8.09
N THR A 507 17.90 -21.46 -8.39
CA THR A 507 17.05 -21.27 -9.57
C THR A 507 15.62 -20.92 -9.17
N SER A 508 15.05 -19.90 -9.81
CA SER A 508 13.66 -19.44 -9.70
C SER A 508 13.06 -19.45 -11.11
N GLN A 509 11.83 -19.96 -11.24
CA GLN A 509 11.08 -20.09 -12.50
C GLN A 509 9.66 -19.50 -12.41
N GLU A 510 9.31 -18.95 -11.25
CA GLU A 510 7.94 -18.66 -10.86
C GLU A 510 7.32 -17.54 -11.71
N ILE A 511 8.08 -16.49 -12.05
CA ILE A 511 7.58 -15.36 -12.85
C ILE A 511 7.08 -15.84 -14.22
N ASP A 512 7.91 -16.60 -14.93
CA ASP A 512 7.60 -17.08 -16.27
C ASP A 512 6.49 -18.14 -16.24
N GLU A 513 6.57 -19.11 -15.31
CA GLU A 513 5.54 -20.12 -15.13
C GLU A 513 4.16 -19.52 -14.80
N PHE A 514 4.09 -18.45 -13.99
CA PHE A 514 2.83 -17.75 -13.73
C PHE A 514 2.33 -17.03 -14.98
N GLY A 515 3.22 -16.33 -15.69
CA GLY A 515 2.89 -15.63 -16.93
C GLY A 515 2.29 -16.54 -18.00
N GLU A 516 2.83 -17.74 -18.17
CA GLU A 516 2.36 -18.70 -19.18
C GLU A 516 1.07 -19.45 -18.79
N LYS A 517 0.85 -19.73 -17.49
CA LYS A 517 -0.25 -20.59 -17.03
C LYS A 517 -1.51 -19.81 -16.66
N ASP A 518 -1.36 -18.71 -15.91
CA ASP A 518 -2.48 -17.92 -15.40
C ASP A 518 -2.11 -16.44 -15.34
N THR A 519 -2.31 -15.76 -16.47
CA THR A 519 -2.03 -14.32 -16.60
C THR A 519 -2.76 -13.45 -15.58
N LYS A 520 -3.92 -13.87 -15.05
CA LYS A 520 -4.62 -13.10 -14.01
C LYS A 520 -3.88 -13.22 -12.68
N LEU A 521 -3.56 -14.44 -12.29
CA LEU A 521 -2.81 -14.71 -11.06
C LEU A 521 -1.38 -14.15 -11.12
N ALA A 522 -0.74 -14.14 -12.29
CA ALA A 522 0.60 -13.62 -12.48
C ALA A 522 0.73 -12.15 -12.05
N ARG A 523 -0.26 -11.30 -12.36
CA ARG A 523 -0.27 -9.88 -11.94
C ARG A 523 -0.34 -9.70 -10.44
N MET A 524 -1.02 -10.61 -9.74
CA MET A 524 -1.06 -10.61 -8.28
C MET A 524 0.27 -11.05 -7.67
N LEU A 525 0.89 -12.09 -8.26
CA LEU A 525 2.02 -12.78 -7.65
C LEU A 525 3.40 -12.20 -8.01
N MET A 526 3.55 -11.43 -9.08
CA MET A 526 4.84 -10.84 -9.45
C MET A 526 5.44 -9.96 -8.36
N ASP A 527 4.63 -9.16 -7.65
CA ASP A 527 5.13 -8.36 -6.53
C ASP A 527 5.58 -9.26 -5.35
N THR A 528 4.89 -10.38 -5.14
CA THR A 528 5.28 -11.34 -4.09
C THR A 528 6.64 -11.99 -4.38
N MET A 529 7.05 -12.09 -5.64
CA MET A 529 8.37 -12.61 -6.02
C MET A 529 9.51 -11.72 -5.53
N LEU A 530 9.35 -10.40 -5.54
CA LEU A 530 10.38 -9.48 -5.01
C LEU A 530 10.59 -9.69 -3.51
N ASP A 531 9.52 -9.91 -2.75
CA ASP A 531 9.63 -10.27 -1.34
C ASP A 531 10.29 -11.62 -1.11
N GLN A 532 9.97 -12.63 -1.92
CA GLN A 532 10.61 -13.95 -1.85
C GLN A 532 12.11 -13.87 -2.14
N LEU A 533 12.51 -13.11 -3.17
CA LEU A 533 13.91 -12.88 -3.50
C LEU A 533 14.65 -12.17 -2.36
N ARG A 534 14.04 -11.15 -1.75
CA ARG A 534 14.59 -10.49 -0.56
C ARG A 534 14.80 -11.45 0.60
N ARG A 535 13.82 -12.32 0.89
CA ARG A 535 13.95 -13.34 1.95
C ARG A 535 15.06 -14.35 1.61
N CYS A 536 15.15 -14.77 0.35
CA CYS A 536 16.21 -15.65 -0.15
C CYS A 536 17.60 -15.03 0.07
N VAL A 537 17.78 -13.77 -0.30
CA VAL A 537 19.02 -13.00 -0.07
C VAL A 537 19.43 -13.01 1.41
N ARG A 538 18.48 -12.83 2.33
CA ARG A 538 18.75 -12.89 3.77
C ARG A 538 19.13 -14.30 4.24
N VAL A 539 18.42 -15.33 3.79
CA VAL A 539 18.76 -16.73 4.11
C VAL A 539 20.18 -17.08 3.64
N LEU A 540 20.56 -16.63 2.44
CA LEU A 540 21.91 -16.83 1.90
C LEU A 540 22.97 -16.10 2.73
N ARG A 541 22.72 -14.84 3.09
CA ARG A 541 23.59 -14.06 3.99
C ARG A 541 23.79 -14.78 5.32
N ASP A 542 22.70 -15.19 5.96
CA ASP A 542 22.73 -15.85 7.28
C ASP A 542 23.41 -17.23 7.22
N ALA A 543 23.43 -17.87 6.04
CA ALA A 543 24.18 -19.09 5.77
C ALA A 543 25.67 -18.86 5.45
N GLY A 544 26.16 -17.62 5.55
CA GLY A 544 27.57 -17.25 5.39
C GLY A 544 28.00 -16.97 3.95
N VAL A 545 27.07 -16.69 3.04
CA VAL A 545 27.39 -16.25 1.67
C VAL A 545 27.92 -14.81 1.71
N LYS A 546 29.07 -14.58 1.08
CA LYS A 546 29.77 -13.28 1.07
C LYS A 546 29.40 -12.39 -0.11
N THR A 547 29.05 -12.99 -1.24
CA THR A 547 28.61 -12.27 -2.45
C THR A 547 27.39 -12.98 -3.00
N ILE A 548 26.33 -12.24 -3.29
CA ILE A 548 25.13 -12.76 -3.95
C ILE A 548 25.01 -12.04 -5.29
N ILE A 549 24.93 -12.79 -6.37
CA ILE A 549 24.74 -12.27 -7.72
C ILE A 549 23.40 -12.78 -8.23
N ILE A 550 22.46 -11.88 -8.45
CA ILE A 550 21.16 -12.18 -9.06
C ILE A 550 21.24 -11.80 -10.53
N ALA A 551 20.88 -12.72 -11.43
CA ALA A 551 20.82 -12.49 -12.85
C ALA A 551 19.55 -13.09 -13.46
N ALA A 552 19.09 -12.48 -14.55
CA ALA A 552 17.98 -13.00 -15.35
C ALA A 552 18.46 -13.67 -16.63
N ASP A 553 17.61 -14.50 -17.20
CA ASP A 553 17.78 -15.11 -18.51
C ASP A 553 17.20 -14.24 -19.65
N HIS A 554 16.03 -13.67 -19.44
CA HIS A 554 15.39 -12.67 -20.27
C HIS A 554 14.46 -11.79 -19.43
N GLY A 555 13.88 -10.76 -20.05
CA GLY A 555 12.68 -10.13 -19.53
C GLY A 555 11.44 -10.53 -20.36
N HIS A 556 10.36 -9.78 -20.19
CA HIS A 556 9.08 -10.10 -20.82
C HIS A 556 8.26 -8.83 -21.07
N LEU A 557 7.24 -8.97 -21.92
CA LEU A 557 6.15 -8.03 -22.07
C LEU A 557 4.88 -8.63 -21.48
N PHE A 558 4.08 -7.75 -20.85
CA PHE A 558 2.81 -8.10 -20.26
C PHE A 558 1.76 -7.07 -20.70
N ALA A 559 0.98 -7.42 -21.73
CA ALA A 559 -0.09 -6.59 -22.24
C ALA A 559 -1.36 -6.70 -21.39
N GLU A 560 -2.30 -5.77 -21.55
CA GLU A 560 -3.68 -5.92 -21.08
C GLU A 560 -4.48 -6.83 -22.00
N GLU A 561 -4.39 -6.56 -23.30
CA GLU A 561 -5.04 -7.32 -24.35
C GLU A 561 -4.12 -7.38 -25.57
N VAL A 562 -4.25 -8.45 -26.36
CA VAL A 562 -3.64 -8.56 -27.70
C VAL A 562 -4.76 -8.64 -28.74
N GLY A 563 -5.15 -7.48 -29.27
CA GLY A 563 -6.12 -7.37 -30.37
C GLY A 563 -5.60 -7.99 -31.67
N GLU A 564 -6.52 -8.24 -32.62
CA GLU A 564 -6.15 -8.78 -33.95
C GLU A 564 -5.24 -7.84 -34.76
N ASP A 565 -5.33 -6.52 -34.52
CA ASP A 565 -4.46 -5.50 -35.11
C ASP A 565 -3.01 -5.58 -34.63
N MET A 566 -2.78 -6.20 -33.46
CA MET A 566 -1.45 -6.49 -32.92
C MET A 566 -0.87 -7.82 -33.40
N LYS A 567 -1.64 -8.63 -34.13
CA LYS A 567 -1.22 -9.97 -34.58
C LYS A 567 -0.73 -9.92 -36.03
N ILE A 568 0.55 -10.19 -36.23
CA ILE A 568 1.20 -10.19 -37.55
C ILE A 568 1.60 -11.61 -37.97
N ASP A 569 1.77 -11.84 -39.28
CA ASP A 569 2.21 -13.13 -39.78
C ASP A 569 3.72 -13.30 -39.59
N ALA A 570 4.15 -14.49 -39.17
CA ALA A 570 5.57 -14.84 -39.10
C ALA A 570 6.18 -14.98 -40.51
N PRO A 571 7.51 -14.88 -40.66
CA PRO A 571 8.18 -15.02 -41.95
C PRO A 571 7.86 -16.31 -42.71
N GLY A 572 7.57 -17.42 -42.02
CA GLY A 572 7.36 -18.74 -42.64
C GLY A 572 8.67 -19.37 -43.10
N GLY A 573 8.65 -20.11 -44.21
CA GLY A 573 9.83 -20.84 -44.69
C GLY A 573 10.18 -22.06 -43.82
N LYS A 574 11.48 -22.35 -43.66
CA LYS A 574 11.96 -23.44 -42.81
C LYS A 574 12.18 -22.92 -41.39
N THR A 575 11.09 -22.91 -40.62
CA THR A 575 11.10 -22.50 -39.20
C THR A 575 11.86 -23.50 -38.34
N ALA A 576 12.85 -23.01 -37.60
CA ALA A 576 13.55 -23.77 -36.57
C ALA A 576 12.87 -23.65 -35.20
N ASP A 577 12.31 -22.47 -34.88
CA ASP A 577 11.52 -22.18 -33.69
C ASP A 577 10.64 -20.94 -33.93
N LEU A 578 9.45 -20.91 -33.33
CA LEU A 578 8.49 -19.82 -33.46
C LEU A 578 7.75 -19.61 -32.14
N HIS A 579 7.94 -18.42 -31.59
CA HIS A 579 7.22 -17.88 -30.44
C HIS A 579 6.48 -16.59 -30.85
N ARG A 580 5.70 -16.03 -29.92
CA ARG A 580 4.94 -14.78 -30.16
C ARG A 580 5.81 -13.58 -30.52
N ARG A 581 7.04 -13.53 -30.01
CA ARG A 581 7.92 -12.36 -30.17
C ARG A 581 9.11 -12.61 -31.07
N VAL A 582 9.31 -13.86 -31.48
CA VAL A 582 10.47 -14.25 -32.24
C VAL A 582 10.18 -15.43 -33.14
N TRP A 583 10.71 -15.34 -34.36
CA TRP A 583 10.83 -16.45 -35.29
C TRP A 583 12.31 -16.67 -35.56
N VAL A 584 12.74 -17.93 -35.58
CA VAL A 584 14.10 -18.32 -35.96
C VAL A 584 14.01 -19.36 -37.05
N GLY A 585 14.76 -19.19 -38.14
CA GLY A 585 14.72 -20.15 -39.24
C GLY A 585 15.53 -19.75 -40.48
N GLU A 586 15.26 -20.45 -41.58
CA GLU A 586 15.89 -20.23 -42.88
C GLU A 586 14.83 -19.90 -43.94
N GLY A 587 15.14 -18.93 -44.80
CA GLY A 587 14.19 -18.48 -45.82
C GLY A 587 12.98 -17.77 -45.21
N GLY A 588 11.83 -17.81 -45.90
CA GLY A 588 10.64 -17.06 -45.48
C GLY A 588 10.60 -15.63 -46.02
N ASN A 589 9.49 -14.94 -45.77
CA ASN A 589 9.19 -13.61 -46.28
C ASN A 589 9.99 -12.51 -45.55
N VAL A 590 10.04 -11.35 -46.18
CA VAL A 590 10.48 -10.09 -45.57
C VAL A 590 9.30 -9.15 -45.62
N ASP A 591 8.95 -8.56 -44.49
CA ASP A 591 7.82 -7.65 -44.37
C ASP A 591 8.19 -6.43 -43.52
N ALA A 592 7.49 -5.32 -43.69
CA ALA A 592 7.75 -4.09 -42.93
C ALA A 592 7.32 -4.17 -41.45
N SER A 593 6.47 -5.14 -41.08
CA SER A 593 5.94 -5.30 -39.72
C SER A 593 6.93 -5.88 -38.69
N TYR A 594 8.02 -6.50 -39.15
CA TYR A 594 9.05 -7.06 -38.28
C TYR A 594 10.47 -6.77 -38.79
N MET A 595 11.42 -6.79 -37.87
CA MET A 595 12.84 -6.83 -38.19
C MET A 595 13.22 -8.28 -38.49
N ARG A 596 13.93 -8.55 -39.59
CA ARG A 596 14.58 -9.85 -39.84
C ARG A 596 16.06 -9.64 -40.16
N THR A 597 16.94 -10.41 -39.54
CA THR A 597 18.39 -10.32 -39.76
C THR A 597 19.08 -11.66 -39.42
N PRO A 598 20.25 -11.97 -40.02
CA PRO A 598 21.04 -13.12 -39.62
C PRO A 598 21.43 -13.03 -38.14
N LEU A 599 21.22 -14.09 -37.35
CA LEU A 599 21.46 -14.04 -35.90
C LEU A 599 22.95 -13.76 -35.57
N ARG A 600 23.88 -14.26 -36.40
CA ARG A 600 25.32 -13.90 -36.37
C ARG A 600 25.62 -12.41 -36.47
N SER A 601 24.80 -11.64 -37.18
CA SER A 601 24.98 -10.19 -37.29
C SER A 601 24.72 -9.47 -35.97
N LEU A 602 23.99 -10.13 -35.06
CA LEU A 602 23.71 -9.66 -33.71
C LEU A 602 24.71 -10.19 -32.67
N GLY A 603 25.81 -10.83 -33.11
CA GLY A 603 26.87 -11.31 -32.23
C GLY A 603 26.58 -12.64 -31.54
N VAL A 604 25.68 -13.45 -32.10
CA VAL A 604 25.34 -14.81 -31.62
C VAL A 604 25.70 -15.82 -32.71
N GLU A 605 26.59 -16.77 -32.40
CA GLU A 605 26.99 -17.81 -33.35
C GLU A 605 25.80 -18.70 -33.71
N CYS A 606 25.36 -18.65 -34.96
CA CYS A 606 24.22 -19.41 -35.48
C CYS A 606 24.15 -19.33 -37.01
N ASP A 607 23.52 -20.34 -37.60
CA ASP A 607 23.29 -20.42 -39.04
C ASP A 607 21.91 -19.87 -39.47
N PHE A 608 21.02 -19.59 -38.51
CA PHE A 608 19.67 -19.10 -38.75
C PHE A 608 19.55 -17.57 -38.83
N ASP A 609 18.48 -17.12 -39.47
CA ASP A 609 17.96 -15.77 -39.30
C ASP A 609 17.05 -15.69 -38.07
N LEU A 610 16.93 -14.50 -37.50
CA LEU A 610 15.93 -14.16 -36.50
C LEU A 610 15.02 -13.07 -37.06
N ALA A 611 13.72 -13.18 -36.76
CA ALA A 611 12.77 -12.11 -36.93
C ALA A 611 12.05 -11.78 -35.63
N THR A 612 11.82 -10.49 -35.36
CA THR A 612 11.07 -10.00 -34.20
C THR A 612 10.21 -8.80 -34.60
N PRO A 613 8.97 -8.66 -34.09
CA PRO A 613 8.15 -7.47 -34.33
C PRO A 613 8.87 -6.19 -33.89
N TRP A 614 8.67 -5.09 -34.61
CA TRP A 614 9.33 -3.81 -34.29
C TRP A 614 8.84 -3.17 -32.98
N ASN A 615 7.60 -3.44 -32.61
CA ASN A 615 6.89 -2.81 -31.50
C ASN A 615 6.35 -3.91 -30.56
N PHE A 616 5.28 -3.66 -29.80
CA PHE A 616 4.66 -4.67 -28.93
C PHE A 616 3.76 -5.68 -29.67
N ALA A 617 3.67 -5.64 -31.01
CA ALA A 617 2.95 -6.64 -31.81
C ALA A 617 3.50 -8.07 -31.61
N VAL A 618 2.71 -9.08 -31.97
CA VAL A 618 3.08 -10.48 -31.83
C VAL A 618 2.84 -11.26 -33.12
N PHE A 619 3.63 -12.30 -33.33
CA PHE A 619 3.37 -13.28 -34.37
C PHE A 619 2.14 -14.13 -34.04
N LYS A 620 1.36 -14.47 -35.06
CA LYS A 620 0.31 -15.49 -34.95
C LYS A 620 0.93 -16.87 -34.71
N VAL A 621 0.63 -17.45 -33.56
CA VAL A 621 1.05 -18.81 -33.15
C VAL A 621 -0.16 -19.64 -32.76
N ALA A 622 -0.07 -20.96 -32.94
CA ALA A 622 -1.13 -21.87 -32.50
C ALA A 622 -1.23 -21.87 -30.96
N GLY A 623 -2.45 -21.87 -30.40
CA GLY A 623 -2.66 -22.16 -28.98
C GLY A 623 -2.81 -20.98 -28.00
N GLY A 624 -3.29 -19.80 -28.39
CA GLY A 624 -3.95 -18.92 -27.40
C GLY A 624 -3.98 -17.41 -27.67
N ASN A 625 -4.64 -16.68 -26.77
CA ASN A 625 -4.67 -15.21 -26.65
C ASN A 625 -3.84 -14.76 -25.43
N LEU A 626 -2.70 -15.41 -25.17
CA LEU A 626 -1.84 -15.02 -24.04
C LEU A 626 -1.34 -13.58 -24.20
N ILE A 627 -1.43 -12.84 -23.10
CA ILE A 627 -1.04 -11.44 -22.96
C ILE A 627 0.34 -11.28 -22.30
N TYR A 628 0.94 -12.39 -21.85
CA TYR A 628 2.33 -12.49 -21.40
C TYR A 628 3.17 -13.13 -22.51
N PHE A 629 4.31 -12.54 -22.85
CA PHE A 629 5.18 -13.04 -23.90
C PHE A 629 6.61 -12.51 -23.82
N HIS A 630 7.56 -13.32 -24.28
CA HIS A 630 8.99 -13.00 -24.38
C HIS A 630 9.57 -13.63 -25.66
N GLY A 631 10.87 -13.40 -25.88
CA GLY A 631 11.65 -13.92 -27.03
C GLY A 631 12.20 -12.83 -27.96
N GLY A 632 11.67 -11.61 -27.87
CA GLY A 632 11.89 -10.53 -28.82
C GLY A 632 13.01 -9.54 -28.51
N LEU A 633 13.02 -8.51 -29.37
CA LEU A 633 13.94 -7.36 -29.45
C LEU A 633 13.76 -6.23 -28.43
N SER A 634 12.62 -6.16 -27.72
CA SER A 634 12.31 -4.95 -26.95
C SER A 634 13.29 -4.77 -25.78
N PRO A 635 13.55 -3.54 -25.32
CA PRO A 635 14.43 -3.36 -24.16
C PRO A 635 13.90 -4.07 -22.91
N GLN A 636 12.57 -4.23 -22.77
CA GLN A 636 11.94 -5.01 -21.71
C GLN A 636 12.32 -6.50 -21.74
N GLU A 637 12.52 -7.06 -22.92
CA GLU A 637 12.91 -8.46 -23.12
C GLU A 637 14.43 -8.65 -23.10
N LEU A 638 15.17 -7.71 -23.70
CA LEU A 638 16.60 -7.86 -24.00
C LEU A 638 17.54 -7.31 -22.90
N VAL A 639 17.14 -6.25 -22.20
CA VAL A 639 17.97 -5.65 -21.14
C VAL A 639 17.66 -6.32 -19.82
N ILE A 640 18.57 -7.19 -19.38
CA ILE A 640 18.43 -7.98 -18.16
C ILE A 640 19.26 -7.40 -17.00
N PRO A 641 18.81 -7.57 -15.75
CA PRO A 641 19.53 -7.10 -14.58
C PRO A 641 20.65 -8.06 -14.18
N VAL A 642 21.72 -7.49 -13.65
CA VAL A 642 22.75 -8.18 -12.90
C VAL A 642 22.96 -7.42 -11.60
N LEU A 643 22.37 -7.92 -10.53
CA LEU A 643 22.43 -7.33 -9.21
C LEU A 643 23.48 -8.06 -8.37
N THR A 644 24.55 -7.35 -8.02
CA THR A 644 25.59 -7.84 -7.11
C THR A 644 25.36 -7.26 -5.73
N LEU A 645 25.33 -8.12 -4.72
CA LEU A 645 25.09 -7.77 -3.32
C LEU A 645 26.24 -8.28 -2.47
N THR A 646 26.81 -7.39 -1.67
CA THR A 646 27.79 -7.73 -0.63
C THR A 646 27.18 -7.32 0.72
N PRO A 647 26.95 -8.26 1.65
CA PRO A 647 26.40 -7.91 2.96
C PRO A 647 27.27 -6.87 3.66
N LYS A 648 26.66 -5.77 4.12
CA LYS A 648 27.38 -4.78 4.93
C LYS A 648 27.79 -5.43 6.25
N ALA A 649 28.92 -5.00 6.79
CA ALA A 649 29.35 -5.36 8.13
C ALA A 649 28.47 -4.64 9.16
N HIS A 650 27.20 -5.04 9.28
CA HIS A 650 26.33 -4.58 10.33
C HIS A 650 26.37 -5.59 11.48
N ARG A 651 26.52 -5.10 12.71
CA ARG A 651 26.19 -5.90 13.90
C ARG A 651 24.77 -6.39 13.69
N MET A 652 24.49 -7.64 14.06
CA MET A 652 23.12 -8.09 14.29
C MET A 652 22.49 -7.17 15.34
N ALA A 653 21.98 -6.02 14.93
CA ALA A 653 21.06 -5.27 15.74
C ALA A 653 19.87 -6.21 15.91
N GLY A 654 19.54 -6.52 17.17
CA GLY A 654 18.27 -7.17 17.47
C GLY A 654 17.09 -6.34 16.92
N PRO A 655 15.84 -6.80 17.10
CA PRO A 655 14.68 -5.98 16.76
C PRO A 655 14.88 -4.56 17.32
N PRO A 656 14.53 -3.49 16.58
CA PRO A 656 14.72 -2.12 17.03
C PRO A 656 14.16 -1.95 18.44
N SER A 657 15.05 -2.01 19.43
CA SER A 657 14.70 -1.91 20.83
C SER A 657 14.59 -0.43 21.12
N GLY A 658 13.39 0.04 21.48
CA GLY A 658 13.19 1.46 21.78
C GLY A 658 11.88 2.08 21.27
N ILE A 659 10.94 1.31 20.72
CA ILE A 659 9.60 1.80 20.36
C ILE A 659 8.55 0.97 21.07
N SER A 660 7.66 1.63 21.80
CA SER A 660 6.42 1.02 22.28
C SER A 660 5.37 1.13 21.18
N TRP A 661 5.11 0.01 20.51
CA TRP A 661 4.14 -0.06 19.42
C TRP A 661 2.71 -0.19 19.93
N LYS A 662 1.79 0.53 19.28
CA LYS A 662 0.35 0.37 19.48
C LYS A 662 -0.32 0.16 18.12
N LEU A 663 -1.00 -0.97 18.01
CA LEU A 663 -1.80 -1.37 16.86
C LEU A 663 -3.28 -1.13 17.18
N THR A 664 -3.98 -0.40 16.32
CA THR A 664 -5.41 -0.14 16.45
C THR A 664 -6.15 -0.69 15.25
N LYS A 665 -7.03 -1.67 15.46
CA LYS A 665 -7.84 -2.28 14.40
C LYS A 665 -8.79 -1.24 13.78
N GLY A 666 -8.97 -1.29 12.47
CA GLY A 666 -9.97 -0.49 11.75
C GLY A 666 -11.39 -1.01 11.96
N ALA A 667 -11.55 -2.33 12.13
CA ALA A 667 -12.81 -2.99 12.45
C ALA A 667 -12.59 -4.05 13.54
N GLU A 668 -13.63 -4.35 14.33
CA GLU A 668 -13.53 -5.35 15.40
C GLU A 668 -13.30 -6.77 14.89
N LYS A 669 -13.88 -7.09 13.73
CA LYS A 669 -13.87 -8.39 13.06
C LYS A 669 -13.44 -8.24 11.61
N LEU A 670 -12.94 -9.32 11.03
CA LEU A 670 -12.65 -9.42 9.61
C LEU A 670 -13.95 -9.83 8.88
N THR A 671 -14.65 -8.86 8.28
CA THR A 671 -15.93 -9.07 7.57
C THR A 671 -15.81 -9.02 6.05
N THR A 672 -14.73 -8.43 5.54
CA THR A 672 -14.40 -8.36 4.11
C THR A 672 -12.97 -8.81 3.88
N ARG A 673 -12.54 -8.96 2.62
CA ARG A 673 -11.15 -9.30 2.29
C ARG A 673 -10.17 -8.19 2.67
N PHE A 674 -10.61 -6.96 2.88
CA PHE A 674 -9.78 -5.85 3.32
C PHE A 674 -9.89 -5.60 4.82
N PHE A 675 -8.74 -5.36 5.44
CA PHE A 675 -8.65 -5.01 6.85
C PHE A 675 -7.64 -3.88 7.04
N SER A 676 -8.05 -2.81 7.72
CA SER A 676 -7.14 -1.71 8.04
C SER A 676 -6.62 -1.82 9.46
N VAL A 677 -5.37 -1.45 9.67
CA VAL A 677 -4.76 -1.30 11.00
C VAL A 677 -3.99 0.01 11.04
N GLN A 678 -4.13 0.76 12.13
CA GLN A 678 -3.26 1.91 12.37
C GLN A 678 -2.09 1.52 13.26
N ILE A 679 -0.93 1.90 12.79
CA ILE A 679 0.35 1.76 13.46
C ILE A 679 0.67 3.11 14.10
N THR A 680 0.91 3.07 15.40
CA THR A 680 1.46 4.19 16.18
C THR A 680 2.59 3.66 17.05
N GLY A 681 3.51 4.53 17.43
CA GLY A 681 4.64 4.15 18.26
C GLY A 681 5.15 5.34 19.07
N THR A 682 5.58 5.09 20.30
CA THR A 682 6.27 6.08 21.12
C THR A 682 7.69 5.61 21.39
N THR A 683 8.66 6.45 21.11
CA THR A 683 10.08 6.14 21.36
C THR A 683 10.34 6.12 22.85
N THR A 684 10.92 5.03 23.36
CA THR A 684 11.38 4.88 24.74
C THR A 684 12.90 5.14 24.88
N SER A 685 13.60 5.33 23.76
CA SER A 685 15.02 5.65 23.70
C SER A 685 15.30 7.14 23.91
N LEU A 686 16.47 7.45 24.49
CA LEU A 686 16.98 8.82 24.63
C LEU A 686 17.73 9.31 23.37
N PHE A 687 17.97 8.43 22.39
CA PHE A 687 18.67 8.75 21.15
C PHE A 687 17.69 9.08 20.02
N GLU A 688 18.16 9.87 19.05
CA GLU A 688 17.45 10.07 17.79
C GLU A 688 17.19 8.71 17.14
N LEU A 689 15.90 8.42 16.92
CA LEU A 689 15.44 7.18 16.38
C LEU A 689 15.04 7.40 14.92
N GLU A 690 15.68 6.67 14.03
CA GLU A 690 15.18 6.50 12.67
C GLU A 690 14.06 5.44 12.70
N PRO A 691 12.81 5.79 12.30
CA PRO A 691 11.72 4.83 12.28
C PRO A 691 12.06 3.63 11.39
N PRO A 692 11.86 2.39 11.87
CA PRO A 692 12.13 1.22 11.04
C PRO A 692 11.10 1.14 9.90
N ARG A 693 11.51 0.50 8.80
CA ARG A 693 10.53 0.00 7.82
C ARG A 693 9.77 -1.15 8.44
N VAL A 694 8.45 -1.15 8.29
CA VAL A 694 7.58 -2.16 8.88
C VAL A 694 6.73 -2.86 7.84
N ARG A 695 6.18 -4.01 8.19
CA ARG A 695 5.19 -4.74 7.40
C ARG A 695 4.06 -5.24 8.29
N VAL A 696 2.84 -5.22 7.78
CA VAL A 696 1.68 -5.83 8.42
C VAL A 696 1.33 -7.14 7.72
N GLU A 697 1.11 -8.20 8.49
CA GLU A 697 0.60 -9.47 7.99
C GLU A 697 -0.58 -9.94 8.85
N ILE A 698 -1.65 -10.43 8.22
CA ILE A 698 -2.61 -11.31 8.85
C ILE A 698 -2.08 -12.73 8.71
N ARG A 699 -2.05 -13.47 9.82
CA ARG A 699 -1.55 -14.85 9.87
C ARG A 699 -2.62 -15.82 10.34
N SER A 700 -2.60 -17.00 9.73
CA SER A 700 -3.31 -18.21 10.16
C SER A 700 -2.30 -19.30 10.46
N LYS A 701 -2.34 -19.86 11.68
CA LYS A 701 -1.41 -20.91 12.14
C LYS A 701 0.06 -20.59 11.87
N GLY A 702 0.43 -19.31 12.02
CA GLY A 702 1.79 -18.80 11.79
C GLY A 702 2.19 -18.57 10.32
N LYS A 703 1.32 -18.85 9.35
CA LYS A 703 1.53 -18.52 7.94
C LYS A 703 0.84 -17.21 7.58
N SER A 704 1.51 -16.33 6.83
CA SER A 704 0.85 -15.14 6.26
C SER A 704 -0.24 -15.56 5.28
N ILE A 705 -1.40 -14.92 5.39
CA ILE A 705 -2.58 -15.15 4.52
C ILE A 705 -3.06 -13.85 3.87
N SER A 706 -2.27 -12.78 3.98
CA SER A 706 -2.61 -11.48 3.44
C SER A 706 -1.39 -10.79 2.84
N ALA A 707 -1.65 -9.81 1.98
CA ALA A 707 -0.67 -8.85 1.50
C ALA A 707 -1.09 -7.42 1.84
N PRO A 708 -0.18 -6.55 2.31
CA PRO A 708 -0.40 -5.10 2.32
C PRO A 708 -0.72 -4.59 0.92
N VAL A 709 -1.69 -3.67 0.81
CA VAL A 709 -2.12 -3.09 -0.47
C VAL A 709 -2.05 -1.57 -0.51
N SER A 710 -2.07 -0.91 0.64
CA SER A 710 -1.92 0.54 0.76
C SER A 710 -1.53 0.94 2.17
N ALA A 711 -1.03 2.16 2.31
CA ALA A 711 -0.81 2.82 3.59
C ALA A 711 -1.11 4.33 3.45
N SER A 712 -1.37 5.02 4.55
CA SER A 712 -1.58 6.48 4.55
C SER A 712 -0.36 7.23 3.98
N TYR A 713 0.85 6.68 4.16
CA TYR A 713 2.08 7.17 3.55
C TYR A 713 3.17 6.08 3.53
N GLY A 714 4.23 6.30 2.75
CA GLY A 714 5.46 5.50 2.80
C GLY A 714 5.33 4.06 2.33
N PHE A 715 4.25 3.72 1.62
CA PHE A 715 4.01 2.38 1.09
C PHE A 715 4.99 2.06 -0.05
N GLU A 716 5.67 0.92 0.04
CA GLU A 716 6.55 0.38 -0.98
C GLU A 716 5.82 -0.73 -1.75
N GLU A 717 5.49 -0.47 -3.02
CA GLU A 717 4.67 -1.35 -3.86
C GLU A 717 5.29 -2.73 -4.04
N ALA A 718 6.60 -2.76 -4.25
CA ALA A 718 7.37 -3.97 -4.54
C ALA A 718 7.28 -5.03 -3.43
N THR A 719 7.16 -4.58 -2.17
CA THR A 719 7.25 -5.47 -1.01
C THR A 719 6.04 -5.39 -0.09
N GLY A 720 5.20 -4.38 -0.24
CA GLY A 720 4.15 -4.05 0.74
C GLY A 720 4.71 -3.55 2.07
N ASP A 721 5.99 -3.15 2.13
CA ASP A 721 6.56 -2.54 3.33
C ASP A 721 6.13 -1.08 3.45
N VAL A 722 6.27 -0.54 4.66
CA VAL A 722 5.88 0.83 4.99
C VAL A 722 7.04 1.53 5.67
N SER A 723 7.53 2.59 5.03
CA SER A 723 8.51 3.51 5.60
C SER A 723 7.79 4.48 6.54
N LEU A 724 8.03 4.31 7.84
CA LEU A 724 7.46 5.16 8.87
C LEU A 724 8.23 6.49 8.96
N LYS A 725 7.58 7.52 9.52
CA LYS A 725 8.18 8.82 9.81
C LYS A 725 7.78 9.26 11.22
N LEU A 726 8.57 10.14 11.82
CA LEU A 726 8.22 10.79 13.08
C LEU A 726 7.12 11.85 12.83
N ALA A 727 6.32 12.13 13.85
CA ALA A 727 5.32 13.18 13.81
C ALA A 727 6.02 14.56 13.77
N ASP A 728 5.52 15.47 12.92
CA ASP A 728 6.14 16.79 12.71
C ASP A 728 6.17 17.65 13.99
N ASN A 729 5.25 17.38 14.93
CA ASN A 729 5.08 18.10 16.18
C ASN A 729 5.66 17.37 17.41
N ASP A 730 6.09 16.11 17.28
CA ASP A 730 6.68 15.32 18.36
C ASP A 730 7.64 14.27 17.79
N SER A 731 8.95 14.56 17.87
CA SER A 731 10.01 13.66 17.41
C SER A 731 10.12 12.36 18.21
N LYS A 732 9.32 12.17 19.25
CA LYS A 732 9.20 10.90 20.00
C LYS A 732 8.01 10.06 19.60
N GLN A 733 7.17 10.55 18.69
CA GLN A 733 6.01 9.81 18.19
C GLN A 733 6.20 9.46 16.74
N ILE A 734 5.83 8.24 16.40
CA ILE A 734 5.64 7.82 15.02
C ILE A 734 4.33 8.44 14.55
N GLU A 735 4.37 9.13 13.40
CA GLU A 735 3.18 9.64 12.75
C GLU A 735 2.19 8.49 12.54
N PRO A 736 0.90 8.64 12.87
CA PRO A 736 -0.05 7.55 12.69
C PRO A 736 -0.14 7.12 11.22
N ASN A 737 0.04 5.82 10.95
CA ASN A 737 -0.04 5.28 9.61
C ASN A 737 -1.09 4.18 9.53
N THR A 738 -2.11 4.36 8.70
CA THR A 738 -3.16 3.36 8.46
C THR A 738 -2.76 2.50 7.28
N VAL A 739 -2.47 1.22 7.54
CA VAL A 739 -2.14 0.21 6.54
C VAL A 739 -3.35 -0.65 6.28
N THR A 740 -3.73 -0.80 5.01
CA THR A 740 -4.73 -1.76 4.57
C THR A 740 -4.04 -3.02 4.06
N VAL A 741 -4.51 -4.17 4.55
CA VAL A 741 -4.10 -5.49 4.08
C VAL A 741 -5.28 -6.20 3.42
N MET A 742 -5.00 -6.95 2.38
CA MET A 742 -5.95 -7.78 1.66
C MET A 742 -5.66 -9.25 1.94
N VAL A 743 -6.67 -10.00 2.37
CA VAL A 743 -6.58 -11.45 2.56
C VAL A 743 -6.55 -12.14 1.19
N THR A 744 -5.50 -12.94 0.93
CA THR A 744 -5.17 -13.48 -0.39
C THR A 744 -5.56 -14.94 -0.59
N LEU A 745 -5.99 -15.65 0.46
CA LEU A 745 -6.35 -17.07 0.37
C LEU A 745 -7.86 -17.27 0.21
N GLU A 746 -8.23 -18.15 -0.73
CA GLU A 746 -9.62 -18.58 -1.00
C GLU A 746 -9.99 -19.89 -0.26
N GLU A 747 -9.13 -20.40 0.62
CA GLU A 747 -9.45 -21.56 1.47
C GLU A 747 -10.30 -21.17 2.70
N ASP A 748 -10.92 -22.16 3.35
CA ASP A 748 -11.65 -22.00 4.62
C ASP A 748 -10.78 -21.29 5.67
N LEU A 749 -10.97 -19.98 5.79
CA LEU A 749 -10.30 -19.16 6.76
C LEU A 749 -10.71 -19.62 8.17
N PRO A 750 -9.76 -19.81 9.10
CA PRO A 750 -10.09 -20.22 10.46
C PRO A 750 -10.99 -19.17 11.13
N LYS A 751 -11.73 -19.59 12.17
CA LYS A 751 -12.60 -18.68 12.96
C LYS A 751 -11.85 -17.49 13.57
N THR A 752 -10.54 -17.61 13.76
CA THR A 752 -9.69 -16.54 14.28
C THR A 752 -8.37 -16.47 13.54
N VAL A 753 -7.89 -15.24 13.36
CA VAL A 753 -6.59 -14.91 12.77
C VAL A 753 -5.80 -13.99 13.71
N SER A 754 -4.50 -13.83 13.48
CA SER A 754 -3.69 -12.82 14.17
C SER A 754 -3.20 -11.76 13.19
N LEU A 755 -3.11 -10.51 13.66
CA LEU A 755 -2.45 -9.43 12.94
C LEU A 755 -1.07 -9.23 13.55
N VAL A 756 -0.04 -9.16 12.72
CA VAL A 756 1.35 -9.06 13.14
C VAL A 756 2.02 -7.89 12.45
N LEU A 757 2.66 -7.04 13.25
CA LEU A 757 3.59 -6.01 12.79
C LEU A 757 5.00 -6.57 12.83
N LEU A 758 5.69 -6.52 11.70
CA LEU A 758 7.05 -7.02 11.53
C LEU A 758 7.98 -5.86 11.21
N ASP A 759 9.21 -5.97 11.67
CA ASP A 759 10.32 -5.21 11.12
C ASP A 759 10.62 -5.73 9.71
N ALA A 760 10.48 -4.88 8.70
CA ALA A 760 10.62 -5.27 7.30
C ALA A 760 12.05 -5.76 6.98
N THR A 761 13.05 -5.29 7.72
CA THR A 761 14.48 -5.57 7.52
C THR A 761 14.92 -6.89 8.14
N THR A 762 14.41 -7.23 9.31
CA THR A 762 14.83 -8.41 10.08
C THR A 762 13.79 -9.52 10.06
N GLY A 763 12.53 -9.20 9.73
CA GLY A 763 11.39 -10.09 9.88
C GLY A 763 11.00 -10.35 11.33
N ALA A 764 11.60 -9.62 12.29
CA ALA A 764 11.28 -9.75 13.69
C ALA A 764 9.87 -9.22 13.99
N GLU A 765 9.14 -9.92 14.85
CA GLU A 765 7.85 -9.44 15.33
C GLU A 765 8.03 -8.26 16.29
N LEU A 766 7.38 -7.15 15.95
CA LEU A 766 7.42 -5.89 16.70
C LEU A 766 6.20 -5.74 17.62
N ALA A 767 5.04 -6.16 17.14
CA ALA A 767 3.78 -6.18 17.88
C ALA A 767 2.78 -7.11 17.20
N SER A 768 1.77 -7.56 17.95
CA SER A 768 0.70 -8.39 17.39
C SER A 768 -0.63 -8.16 18.10
N ILE A 769 -1.72 -8.46 17.38
CA ILE A 769 -3.08 -8.58 17.91
C ILE A 769 -3.55 -9.99 17.60
N ASP A 770 -3.75 -10.78 18.66
CA ASP A 770 -4.25 -12.14 18.53
C ASP A 770 -5.78 -12.20 18.54
N LYS A 771 -6.32 -13.28 17.96
CA LYS A 771 -7.74 -13.66 18.04
C LYS A 771 -8.71 -12.64 17.42
N ILE A 772 -8.36 -12.09 16.25
CA ILE A 772 -9.32 -11.35 15.43
C ILE A 772 -10.34 -12.35 14.88
N GLU A 773 -11.63 -12.13 15.18
CA GLU A 773 -12.70 -12.98 14.68
C GLU A 773 -12.83 -12.83 13.17
N ASN A 774 -12.84 -13.96 12.47
CA ASN A 774 -13.11 -14.02 11.04
C ASN A 774 -14.60 -14.29 10.81
N ALA A 775 -15.24 -13.35 10.11
CA ALA A 775 -16.65 -13.39 9.72
C ALA A 775 -16.82 -13.22 8.20
N ILE A 776 -15.76 -13.38 7.40
CA ILE A 776 -15.87 -13.45 5.94
C ILE A 776 -16.72 -14.68 5.62
N SER A 777 -17.89 -14.45 5.03
CA SER A 777 -18.67 -15.51 4.39
C SER A 777 -18.15 -15.60 2.96
N LEU A 778 -17.43 -16.68 2.65
CA LEU A 778 -17.00 -16.98 1.27
C LEU A 778 -18.18 -17.43 0.42
#